data_AF-A0A936PF15-F1
#
_entry.id   AF-A0A936PF15-F1
#
_cell.length_a   1.000
_cell.length_b   1.000
_cell.length_c   1.000
_cell.angle_alpha   90.00
_cell.angle_beta   90.00
_cell.angle_gamma   90.00
#
_symmetry.space_group_name_H-M   'P 1'
#
loop_
_entity.id
_entity.type
_entity.pdbx_description
1 polymer ?
#
loop_
_entity_poly.entity_id
_entity_poly.type
_entity_poly.pdbx_seq_one_letter_code
_entity_poly.pdbx_strand_id
1 'polypeptide(L)'
;MMPAHSIPSTPPLQEARALLAGNEPAAALVMCERLIRSVPDAPAAWQLQGEALLALGRLPEAIAAFDRCLALDARQVDALLLRAATRHALGQAEAALADYDRVLVVQPGNADAHHNAGRLLVQSGELENGLARYDKAIAIRPDFPEAINNRGVVLKKLRRMDEALEAFKLAVAQKHPYLDALGNRPDLQSMPGKDPNAPAIGNRAPLICPDDVNLHINLGVTLDAMGRHDEALTCYQHALAIYPGNAVLHNNRGTVLQAMGRDLEALVCYERALELNPDYPDALNNLGAVHEAFDRHSEAEASIRKALRIDPAKSNAHLNLSLVLLGMGQFEEGWREHEWRWKLDKFQGFIYGFKQPRWDGSQALDGKTILLTAEQGFGDSIQFLRYAQILQRRGARILLLVPRPLIELFAGSLPVAGVFNATADLPAFDFHIPLLSLPLALGTTMETIPAEIPYLKPTLSRLLAWQRKLTPRSTTRVGLVWAGNPTHANNMRRSLSLAALEPLLAITSCEFVVLQKDISAEDRRVLDAHPELVVVGEQFEDFSDTAAVMSMLDLVISVDTSVAHLAGAMGKPVWILIPPMADWRWLHDRADSPWYPTARLYRRAYEVELDVVIRQVAHDLAAFRPDAESSAPSKLVAGPTEALKAATFLHNNGQMDDAIAIYLGVLQIEPGNFDANHLLGVARRAQGRFAEAEELILRALNSRPNNLPALRNLARVQACLGKHGLAVETTARIIERDPAAAEAWSDQAVSLIALKRHDEALASLDHTLELKPDHVHALNNRGVVLMHLERHDEALSSLDRALALQPGFADAISNRGLALLGLQRAHDAVANYRKGLDLHPGSTTLLSNLGIAQMALNHHIEAIDSFRRILAIDPEHLDANWNLSLSLLAIGDYPNGWRQYEWRWKRVEMAPHKRSFHVPQWTGAQALAGRSLLIHFEQAFGDTVQFLRYVRPLSAAGARIILAVPEALRRLVQASFPEAGVFCGDEVLPPFDFHCPLLSLPLVCGTTLDTIPAADPPYLRPPSESLAAWKARLGRRRRAIRIGLVWSGNPRPPNRSITVELMRPLLDIPGTEFYGLQKDVREGDARQLESLPKVKMIGAQFADFGDTAAAISLLDLVISVDTSVAHLAGALGKPVWIILPFAADWRWLTDRDDSPWYPTARLFRHQDVHAQQETLRQVAIALAVFCRQPKK
;
A
#
# COMPACT_ATOMS: atom_id res chain seq x y z
N MET A 1 19.87 -42.60 44.13
CA MET A 1 19.42 -43.97 44.45
C MET A 1 18.52 -43.89 45.67
N MET A 2 17.19 -43.89 45.48
CA MET A 2 16.09 -44.04 46.46
C MET A 2 14.81 -44.23 45.60
N PRO A 3 13.91 -45.19 45.90
CA PRO A 3 12.90 -45.66 44.96
C PRO A 3 11.58 -44.87 45.01
N ALA A 4 10.81 -45.02 43.92
CA ALA A 4 9.51 -44.42 43.66
C ALA A 4 8.50 -44.61 44.81
N HIS A 5 7.88 -43.52 45.24
CA HIS A 5 6.65 -43.56 46.03
C HIS A 5 5.45 -43.62 45.08
N SER A 6 4.84 -44.81 45.03
CA SER A 6 3.46 -45.01 44.59
C SER A 6 2.51 -44.26 45.53
N ILE A 7 1.68 -43.38 44.97
CA ILE A 7 0.56 -42.77 45.69
C ILE A 7 -0.48 -43.88 45.91
N PRO A 8 -0.96 -44.13 47.13
CA PRO A 8 -1.96 -45.16 47.39
C PRO A 8 -3.29 -44.78 46.73
N SER A 9 -3.88 -45.73 46.02
CA SER A 9 -5.25 -45.68 45.52
C SER A 9 -6.24 -45.62 46.70
N THR A 10 -6.74 -44.44 47.04
CA THR A 10 -7.91 -44.30 47.92
C THR A 10 -9.17 -44.67 47.13
N PRO A 11 -9.94 -45.71 47.52
CA PRO A 11 -11.19 -46.11 46.86
C PRO A 11 -12.18 -44.97 46.55
N PRO A 12 -12.34 -43.94 47.43
CA PRO A 12 -13.26 -42.83 47.18
C PRO A 12 -12.97 -41.96 45.94
N LEU A 13 -11.71 -41.83 45.49
CA LEU A 13 -11.37 -41.04 44.28
C LEU A 13 -11.80 -41.76 43.00
N GLN A 14 -11.65 -43.08 42.96
CA GLN A 14 -12.08 -43.88 41.82
C GLN A 14 -13.60 -43.94 41.73
N GLU A 15 -14.28 -44.01 42.88
CA GLU A 15 -15.74 -44.00 42.96
C GLU A 15 -16.34 -42.66 42.53
N ALA A 16 -15.78 -41.52 42.99
CA ALA A 16 -16.21 -40.19 42.51
C ALA A 16 -16.03 -40.01 40.99
N ARG A 17 -14.92 -40.52 40.44
CA ARG A 17 -14.66 -40.52 38.99
C ARG A 17 -15.64 -41.43 38.24
N ALA A 18 -15.99 -42.59 38.81
CA ALA A 18 -16.98 -43.49 38.22
C ALA A 18 -18.39 -42.89 38.22
N LEU A 19 -18.76 -42.16 39.29
CA LEU A 19 -20.04 -41.43 39.37
C LEU A 19 -20.14 -40.32 38.32
N LEU A 20 -19.06 -39.56 38.09
CA LEU A 20 -19.01 -38.59 36.99
C LEU A 20 -19.12 -39.27 35.62
N ALA A 21 -18.42 -40.39 35.42
CA ALA A 21 -18.53 -41.17 34.18
C ALA A 21 -19.92 -41.79 33.98
N GLY A 22 -20.65 -42.06 35.06
CA GLY A 22 -22.05 -42.53 35.08
C GLY A 22 -23.10 -41.42 34.97
N ASN A 23 -22.68 -40.15 34.78
CA ASN A 23 -23.55 -38.97 34.74
C ASN A 23 -24.36 -38.73 36.04
N GLU A 24 -23.74 -39.00 37.19
CA GLU A 24 -24.30 -38.70 38.52
C GLU A 24 -23.50 -37.59 39.24
N PRO A 25 -23.47 -36.35 38.73
CA PRO A 25 -22.59 -35.30 39.22
C PRO A 25 -22.91 -34.83 40.65
N ALA A 26 -24.17 -34.94 41.10
CA ALA A 26 -24.56 -34.60 42.47
C ALA A 26 -24.01 -35.58 43.50
N ALA A 27 -24.01 -36.89 43.19
CA ALA A 27 -23.44 -37.92 44.06
C ALA A 27 -21.91 -37.80 44.10
N ALA A 28 -21.28 -37.55 42.94
CA ALA A 28 -19.85 -37.29 42.85
C ALA A 28 -19.42 -36.06 43.69
N LEU A 29 -20.21 -34.98 43.67
CA LEU A 29 -19.95 -33.77 44.45
C LEU A 29 -19.93 -34.04 45.96
N VAL A 30 -20.95 -34.74 46.49
CA VAL A 30 -21.04 -35.09 47.91
C VAL A 30 -19.85 -35.94 48.35
N MET A 31 -19.40 -36.85 47.49
CA MET A 31 -18.24 -37.70 47.74
C MET A 31 -16.94 -36.89 47.75
N CYS A 32 -16.75 -35.98 46.78
CA CYS A 32 -15.59 -35.08 46.73
C CYS A 32 -15.53 -34.19 47.97
N GLU A 33 -16.65 -33.62 48.44
CA GLU A 33 -16.69 -32.79 49.64
C GLU A 33 -16.30 -33.55 50.91
N ARG A 34 -16.74 -34.81 51.05
CA ARG A 34 -16.33 -35.68 52.17
C ARG A 34 -14.83 -35.96 52.13
N LEU A 35 -14.32 -36.25 50.93
CA LEU A 35 -12.91 -36.54 50.72
C LEU A 35 -12.04 -35.32 51.05
N ILE A 36 -12.40 -34.13 50.56
CA ILE A 36 -11.69 -32.87 50.80
C ILE A 36 -11.65 -32.52 52.29
N ARG A 37 -12.71 -32.78 53.07
CA ARG A 37 -12.70 -32.58 54.53
C ARG A 37 -11.70 -33.48 55.23
N SER A 38 -11.50 -34.70 54.73
CA SER A 38 -10.57 -35.67 55.31
C SER A 38 -9.12 -35.49 54.83
N VAL A 39 -8.94 -35.03 53.59
CA VAL A 39 -7.64 -34.84 52.92
C VAL A 39 -7.69 -33.57 52.08
N PRO A 40 -7.51 -32.38 52.68
CA PRO A 40 -7.65 -31.10 51.97
C PRO A 40 -6.55 -30.84 50.94
N ASP A 41 -5.38 -31.49 51.09
CA ASP A 41 -4.22 -31.29 50.21
C ASP A 41 -4.18 -32.27 49.02
N ALA A 42 -5.34 -32.78 48.58
CA ALA A 42 -5.45 -33.70 47.44
C ALA A 42 -5.94 -32.98 46.16
N PRO A 43 -5.06 -32.60 45.20
CA PRO A 43 -5.47 -31.88 43.98
C PRO A 43 -6.53 -32.63 43.17
N ALA A 44 -6.42 -33.96 43.07
CA ALA A 44 -7.38 -34.78 42.32
C ALA A 44 -8.82 -34.70 42.87
N ALA A 45 -8.99 -34.50 44.18
CA ALA A 45 -10.31 -34.34 44.79
C ALA A 45 -10.94 -33.00 44.42
N TRP A 46 -10.14 -31.92 44.42
CA TRP A 46 -10.56 -30.59 43.99
C TRP A 46 -10.86 -30.51 42.48
N GLN A 47 -10.08 -31.20 41.65
CA GLN A 47 -10.37 -31.33 40.20
C GLN A 47 -11.73 -31.99 39.96
N LEU A 48 -11.98 -33.16 40.56
CA LEU A 48 -13.25 -33.89 40.39
C LEU A 48 -14.44 -33.11 40.98
N GLN A 49 -14.23 -32.34 42.06
CA GLN A 49 -15.24 -31.42 42.58
C GLN A 49 -15.60 -30.33 41.56
N GLY A 50 -14.59 -29.73 40.91
CA GLY A 50 -14.80 -28.72 39.86
C GLY A 50 -15.54 -29.28 38.66
N GLU A 51 -15.21 -30.50 38.21
CA GLU A 51 -15.93 -31.22 37.15
C GLU A 51 -17.41 -31.47 37.51
N ALA A 52 -17.67 -31.92 38.74
CA ALA A 52 -19.04 -32.14 39.23
C ALA A 52 -19.86 -30.84 39.30
N LEU A 53 -19.26 -29.76 39.79
CA LEU A 53 -19.89 -28.44 39.87
C LEU A 53 -20.15 -27.87 38.47
N LEU A 54 -19.22 -28.05 37.53
CA LEU A 54 -19.38 -27.67 36.13
C LEU A 54 -20.56 -28.40 35.49
N ALA A 55 -20.66 -29.73 35.66
CA ALA A 55 -21.77 -30.54 35.16
C ALA A 55 -23.14 -30.14 35.76
N LEU A 56 -23.15 -29.60 36.98
CA LEU A 56 -24.35 -29.06 37.64
C LEU A 56 -24.66 -27.60 37.26
N GLY A 57 -23.86 -26.97 36.38
CA GLY A 57 -24.03 -25.57 35.98
C GLY A 57 -23.61 -24.54 37.04
N ARG A 58 -22.93 -24.96 38.11
CA ARG A 58 -22.46 -24.10 39.22
C ARG A 58 -21.08 -23.50 38.88
N LEU A 59 -21.04 -22.68 37.82
CA LEU A 59 -19.79 -22.22 37.19
C LEU A 59 -18.82 -21.45 38.12
N PRO A 60 -19.26 -20.51 38.99
CA PRO A 60 -18.34 -19.80 39.89
C PRO A 60 -17.70 -20.72 40.94
N GLU A 61 -18.46 -21.70 41.43
CA GLU A 61 -17.99 -22.66 42.42
C GLU A 61 -17.03 -23.68 41.79
N ALA A 62 -17.29 -24.06 40.53
CA ALA A 62 -16.37 -24.87 39.74
C ALA A 62 -15.01 -24.18 39.58
N ILE A 63 -14.99 -22.88 39.26
CA ILE A 63 -13.74 -22.09 39.18
C ILE A 63 -13.01 -22.09 40.53
N ALA A 64 -13.71 -21.88 41.64
CA ALA A 64 -13.10 -21.89 42.96
C ALA A 64 -12.46 -23.26 43.30
N ALA A 65 -13.12 -24.36 42.93
CA ALA A 65 -12.56 -25.70 43.09
C ALA A 65 -11.32 -25.93 42.20
N PHE A 66 -11.34 -25.48 40.94
CA PHE A 66 -10.15 -25.52 40.07
C PHE A 66 -9.01 -24.62 40.56
N ASP A 67 -9.31 -23.44 41.12
CA ASP A 67 -8.30 -22.55 41.73
C ASP A 67 -7.60 -23.23 42.91
N ARG A 68 -8.37 -23.92 43.76
CA ARG A 68 -7.81 -24.72 44.86
C ARG A 68 -6.98 -25.89 44.35
N CYS A 69 -7.43 -26.57 43.30
CA CYS A 69 -6.65 -27.61 42.65
C CYS A 69 -5.30 -27.08 42.15
N LEU A 70 -5.31 -25.94 41.44
CA LEU A 70 -4.13 -25.35 40.81
C LEU A 70 -3.21 -24.62 41.80
N ALA A 71 -3.68 -24.31 43.00
CA ALA A 71 -2.83 -23.85 44.10
C ALA A 71 -2.00 -24.99 44.70
N LEU A 72 -2.54 -26.22 44.68
CA LEU A 72 -1.85 -27.41 45.17
C LEU A 72 -0.95 -28.04 44.09
N ASP A 73 -1.39 -28.03 42.82
CA ASP A 73 -0.60 -28.44 41.66
C ASP A 73 -0.81 -27.49 40.48
N ALA A 74 0.11 -26.54 40.32
CA ALA A 74 0.02 -25.51 39.28
C ALA A 74 0.16 -26.04 37.84
N ARG A 75 0.56 -27.31 37.65
CA ARG A 75 0.79 -27.95 36.35
C ARG A 75 -0.32 -28.92 35.95
N GLN A 76 -1.42 -29.00 36.70
CA GLN A 76 -2.52 -29.90 36.36
C GLN A 76 -3.28 -29.42 35.11
N VAL A 77 -3.04 -30.08 33.97
CA VAL A 77 -3.55 -29.69 32.65
C VAL A 77 -5.09 -29.73 32.58
N ASP A 78 -5.72 -30.78 33.12
CA ASP A 78 -7.17 -30.97 33.04
C ASP A 78 -7.93 -29.85 33.77
N ALA A 79 -7.52 -29.46 34.99
CA ALA A 79 -8.14 -28.32 35.68
C ALA A 79 -7.88 -26.99 34.96
N LEU A 80 -6.72 -26.77 34.33
CA LEU A 80 -6.48 -25.56 33.53
C LEU A 80 -7.42 -25.50 32.32
N LEU A 81 -7.58 -26.61 31.58
CA LEU A 81 -8.48 -26.69 30.42
C LEU A 81 -9.93 -26.47 30.81
N LEU A 82 -10.39 -27.13 31.87
CA LEU A 82 -11.78 -27.04 32.34
C LEU A 82 -12.08 -25.66 32.94
N ARG A 83 -11.13 -25.06 33.67
CA ARG A 83 -11.27 -23.68 34.17
C ARG A 83 -11.31 -22.68 33.03
N ALA A 84 -10.46 -22.84 32.00
CA ALA A 84 -10.47 -21.99 30.81
C ALA A 84 -11.83 -22.03 30.10
N ALA A 85 -12.37 -23.23 29.87
CA ALA A 85 -13.68 -23.41 29.25
C ALA A 85 -14.81 -22.80 30.11
N THR A 86 -14.75 -22.97 31.44
CA THR A 86 -15.73 -22.41 32.38
C THR A 86 -15.69 -20.86 32.38
N ARG A 87 -14.50 -20.27 32.34
CA ARG A 87 -14.29 -18.82 32.24
C ARG A 87 -14.79 -18.26 30.91
N HIS A 88 -14.56 -18.97 29.80
CA HIS A 88 -15.11 -18.60 28.48
C HIS A 88 -16.64 -18.57 28.51
N ALA A 89 -17.29 -19.59 29.09
CA ALA A 89 -18.75 -19.63 29.23
C ALA A 89 -19.33 -18.47 30.06
N LEU A 90 -18.55 -17.91 31.00
CA LEU A 90 -18.91 -16.72 31.79
C LEU A 90 -18.57 -15.39 31.11
N GLY A 91 -18.09 -15.40 29.85
CA GLY A 91 -17.67 -14.19 29.13
C GLY A 91 -16.31 -13.64 29.57
N GLN A 92 -15.53 -14.37 30.37
CA GLN A 92 -14.21 -13.96 30.85
C GLN A 92 -13.10 -14.36 29.86
N ALA A 93 -13.14 -13.77 28.65
CA ALA A 93 -12.30 -14.18 27.52
C ALA A 93 -10.78 -14.08 27.80
N GLU A 94 -10.31 -13.00 28.41
CA GLU A 94 -8.88 -12.80 28.71
C GLU A 94 -8.35 -13.82 29.73
N ALA A 95 -9.12 -14.08 30.79
CA ALA A 95 -8.77 -15.05 31.82
C ALA A 95 -8.80 -16.49 31.29
N ALA A 96 -9.71 -16.79 30.36
CA ALA A 96 -9.75 -18.08 29.66
C ALA A 96 -8.54 -18.27 28.73
N LEU A 97 -8.16 -17.24 27.97
CA LEU A 97 -6.98 -17.28 27.10
C LEU A 97 -5.69 -17.49 27.89
N ALA A 98 -5.54 -16.79 29.02
CA ALA A 98 -4.40 -16.97 29.92
C ALA A 98 -4.28 -18.40 30.46
N ASP A 99 -5.42 -19.06 30.75
CA ASP A 99 -5.42 -20.46 31.18
C ASP A 99 -5.05 -21.42 30.04
N TYR A 100 -5.52 -21.19 28.82
CA TYR A 100 -5.08 -21.97 27.66
C TYR A 100 -3.58 -21.80 27.38
N ASP A 101 -3.02 -20.60 27.52
CA ASP A 101 -1.58 -20.39 27.38
C ASP A 101 -0.78 -21.09 28.48
N ARG A 102 -1.29 -21.15 29.71
CA ARG A 102 -0.69 -21.97 30.77
C ARG A 102 -0.70 -23.46 30.44
N VAL A 103 -1.78 -23.98 29.86
CA VAL A 103 -1.82 -25.38 29.35
C VAL A 103 -0.71 -25.59 28.33
N LEU A 104 -0.51 -24.65 27.41
CA LEU A 104 0.46 -24.76 26.33
C LEU A 104 1.91 -24.59 26.80
N VAL A 105 2.15 -23.94 27.94
CA VAL A 105 3.47 -23.95 28.61
C VAL A 105 3.79 -25.33 29.18
N VAL A 106 2.79 -26.02 29.76
CA VAL A 106 2.97 -27.34 30.39
C VAL A 106 2.97 -28.46 29.35
N GLN A 107 2.08 -28.39 28.36
CA GLN A 107 1.91 -29.35 27.28
C GLN A 107 1.79 -28.61 25.93
N PRO A 108 2.92 -28.22 25.30
CA PRO A 108 2.92 -27.50 24.03
C PRO A 108 2.19 -28.21 22.89
N GLY A 109 2.13 -29.55 22.95
CA GLY A 109 1.45 -30.44 22.01
C GLY A 109 -0.04 -30.68 22.31
N ASN A 110 -0.73 -29.81 23.04
CA ASN A 110 -2.16 -29.94 23.30
C ASN A 110 -2.99 -29.27 22.18
N ALA A 111 -3.51 -30.07 21.24
CA ALA A 111 -4.27 -29.56 20.09
C ALA A 111 -5.57 -28.85 20.49
N ASP A 112 -6.27 -29.33 21.52
CA ASP A 112 -7.54 -28.76 21.98
C ASP A 112 -7.35 -27.38 22.63
N ALA A 113 -6.24 -27.17 23.35
CA ALA A 113 -5.88 -25.86 23.90
C ALA A 113 -5.59 -24.83 22.79
N HIS A 114 -4.85 -25.23 21.73
CA HIS A 114 -4.62 -24.37 20.57
C HIS A 114 -5.93 -24.05 19.83
N HIS A 115 -6.79 -25.04 19.58
CA HIS A 115 -8.09 -24.83 18.92
C HIS A 115 -9.00 -23.86 19.70
N ASN A 116 -9.12 -24.06 21.02
CA ASN A 116 -9.97 -23.24 21.87
C ASN A 116 -9.42 -21.81 22.03
N ALA A 117 -8.10 -21.64 22.17
CA ALA A 117 -7.45 -20.34 22.17
C ALA A 117 -7.67 -19.60 20.84
N GLY A 118 -7.54 -20.32 19.71
CA GLY A 118 -7.79 -19.76 18.38
C GLY A 118 -9.23 -19.22 18.24
N ARG A 119 -10.21 -19.93 18.79
CA ARG A 119 -11.62 -19.51 18.79
C ARG A 119 -11.84 -18.21 19.57
N LEU A 120 -11.22 -18.07 20.74
CA LEU A 120 -11.30 -16.86 21.55
C LEU A 120 -10.66 -15.65 20.84
N LEU A 121 -9.48 -15.82 20.26
CA LEU A 121 -8.78 -14.77 19.52
C LEU A 121 -9.59 -14.26 18.32
N VAL A 122 -10.27 -15.16 17.61
CA VAL A 122 -11.15 -14.76 16.50
C VAL A 122 -12.37 -14.00 16.99
N GLN A 123 -12.93 -14.37 18.15
CA GLN A 123 -14.04 -13.65 18.77
C GLN A 123 -13.63 -12.24 19.23
N SER A 124 -12.38 -12.04 19.66
CA SER A 124 -11.83 -10.73 20.02
C SER A 124 -11.36 -9.88 18.81
N GLY A 125 -11.46 -10.42 17.59
CA GLY A 125 -11.05 -9.72 16.36
C GLY A 125 -9.60 -9.94 15.95
N GLU A 126 -8.82 -10.71 16.71
CA GLU A 126 -7.41 -11.05 16.42
C GLU A 126 -7.30 -12.21 15.42
N LEU A 127 -7.74 -11.97 14.19
CA LEU A 127 -7.88 -13.00 13.15
C LEU A 127 -6.58 -13.76 12.84
N GLU A 128 -5.44 -13.07 12.68
CA GLU A 128 -4.15 -13.70 12.35
C GLU A 128 -3.58 -14.53 13.52
N ASN A 129 -3.73 -14.04 14.75
CA ASN A 129 -3.33 -14.80 15.94
C ASN A 129 -4.19 -16.05 16.10
N GLY A 130 -5.50 -15.93 15.84
CA GLY A 130 -6.43 -17.06 15.82
C GLY A 130 -6.07 -18.09 14.75
N LEU A 131 -5.74 -17.64 13.53
CA LEU A 131 -5.28 -18.50 12.43
C LEU A 131 -4.03 -19.30 12.83
N ALA A 132 -3.02 -18.63 13.38
CA ALA A 132 -1.79 -19.27 13.82
C ALA A 132 -2.02 -20.34 14.91
N ARG A 133 -3.02 -20.16 15.77
CA ARG A 133 -3.41 -21.18 16.76
C ARG A 133 -4.09 -22.37 16.11
N TYR A 134 -4.97 -22.18 15.13
CA TYR A 134 -5.55 -23.30 14.39
C TYR A 134 -4.50 -24.09 13.61
N ASP A 135 -3.54 -23.42 12.96
CA ASP A 135 -2.44 -24.10 12.25
C ASP A 135 -1.63 -25.00 13.19
N LYS A 136 -1.35 -24.54 14.42
CA LYS A 136 -0.68 -25.36 15.44
C LYS A 136 -1.53 -26.54 15.89
N ALA A 137 -2.84 -26.34 16.11
CA ALA A 137 -3.75 -27.42 16.47
C ALA A 137 -3.77 -28.52 15.40
N ILE A 138 -3.82 -28.15 14.12
CA ILE A 138 -3.84 -29.06 12.97
C ILE A 138 -2.49 -29.74 12.77
N ALA A 139 -1.37 -29.03 12.99
CA ALA A 139 -0.03 -29.63 12.92
C ALA A 139 0.18 -30.73 13.98
N ILE A 140 -0.44 -30.57 15.16
CA ILE A 140 -0.40 -31.55 16.26
C ILE A 140 -1.37 -32.70 16.01
N ARG A 141 -2.60 -32.40 15.57
CA ARG A 141 -3.66 -33.37 15.27
C ARG A 141 -4.18 -33.12 13.85
N PRO A 142 -3.59 -33.77 12.83
CA PRO A 142 -3.99 -33.56 11.44
C PRO A 142 -5.43 -34.00 11.13
N ASP A 143 -6.00 -34.92 11.90
CA ASP A 143 -7.37 -35.42 11.83
C ASP A 143 -8.33 -34.61 12.72
N PHE A 144 -8.28 -33.28 12.64
CA PHE A 144 -9.08 -32.37 13.46
C PHE A 144 -10.01 -31.46 12.63
N PRO A 145 -11.11 -32.01 12.07
CA PRO A 145 -11.95 -31.32 11.09
C PRO A 145 -12.60 -30.02 11.63
N GLU A 146 -12.91 -29.95 12.93
CA GLU A 146 -13.47 -28.74 13.56
C GLU A 146 -12.45 -27.59 13.56
N ALA A 147 -11.16 -27.88 13.78
CA ALA A 147 -10.09 -26.88 13.71
C ALA A 147 -9.81 -26.44 12.27
N ILE A 148 -9.84 -27.38 11.31
CA ILE A 148 -9.67 -27.11 9.88
C ILE A 148 -10.82 -26.25 9.34
N ASN A 149 -12.06 -26.53 9.74
CA ASN A 149 -13.21 -25.70 9.38
C ASN A 149 -13.11 -24.29 9.94
N ASN A 150 -12.77 -24.14 11.23
CA ASN A 150 -12.63 -22.82 11.84
C ASN A 150 -11.47 -22.03 11.23
N ARG A 151 -10.37 -22.70 10.85
CA ARG A 151 -9.31 -22.12 10.01
C ARG A 151 -9.86 -21.57 8.70
N GLY A 152 -10.66 -22.35 7.97
CA GLY A 152 -11.31 -21.90 6.73
C GLY A 152 -12.20 -20.67 6.92
N VAL A 153 -12.97 -20.61 8.02
CA VAL A 153 -13.82 -19.45 8.34
C VAL A 153 -12.99 -18.19 8.56
N VAL A 154 -11.86 -18.28 9.26
CA VAL A 154 -10.95 -17.16 9.47
C VAL A 154 -10.29 -16.71 8.17
N LEU A 155 -9.81 -17.64 7.35
CA LEU A 155 -9.23 -17.33 6.04
C LEU A 155 -10.23 -16.61 5.13
N LYS A 156 -11.51 -16.98 5.17
CA LYS A 156 -12.57 -16.26 4.47
C LYS A 156 -12.71 -14.82 4.97
N LYS A 157 -12.69 -14.58 6.29
CA LYS A 157 -12.70 -13.23 6.88
C LYS A 157 -11.48 -12.41 6.47
N LEU A 158 -10.32 -13.06 6.33
CA LEU A 158 -9.07 -12.47 5.83
C LEU A 158 -9.00 -12.32 4.30
N ARG A 159 -10.08 -12.65 3.57
CA ARG A 159 -10.15 -12.63 2.09
C ARG A 159 -9.16 -13.58 1.39
N ARG A 160 -8.61 -14.57 2.08
CA ARG A 160 -7.71 -15.62 1.55
C ARG A 160 -8.55 -16.80 1.03
N MET A 161 -9.29 -16.56 -0.05
CA MET A 161 -10.35 -17.46 -0.51
C MET A 161 -9.83 -18.84 -0.95
N ASP A 162 -8.71 -18.92 -1.65
CA ASP A 162 -8.14 -20.20 -2.11
C ASP A 162 -7.73 -21.10 -0.95
N GLU A 163 -7.09 -20.54 0.08
CA GLU A 163 -6.71 -21.29 1.27
C GLU A 163 -7.92 -21.70 2.12
N ALA A 164 -8.96 -20.85 2.15
CA ALA A 164 -10.21 -21.18 2.80
C ALA A 164 -10.90 -22.37 2.10
N LEU A 165 -10.93 -22.37 0.77
CA LEU A 165 -11.47 -23.47 -0.02
C LEU A 165 -10.77 -24.80 0.28
N GLU A 166 -9.44 -24.81 0.27
CA GLU A 166 -8.67 -26.03 0.55
C GLU A 166 -8.86 -26.51 1.99
N ALA A 167 -8.96 -25.59 2.96
CA ALA A 167 -9.31 -25.95 4.33
C ALA A 167 -10.70 -26.61 4.40
N PHE A 168 -11.72 -26.02 3.79
CA PHE A 168 -13.08 -26.59 3.82
C PHE A 168 -13.17 -27.95 3.12
N LYS A 169 -12.51 -28.13 1.97
CA LYS A 169 -12.42 -29.45 1.30
C LYS A 169 -11.76 -30.49 2.19
N LEU A 170 -10.66 -30.13 2.85
CA LEU A 170 -9.95 -31.03 3.75
C LEU A 170 -10.83 -31.42 4.96
N ALA A 171 -11.55 -30.47 5.55
CA ALA A 171 -12.47 -30.73 6.65
C ALA A 171 -13.58 -31.71 6.24
N VAL A 172 -14.18 -31.52 5.05
CA VAL A 172 -15.21 -32.42 4.50
C VAL A 172 -14.62 -33.82 4.22
N ALA A 173 -13.45 -33.91 3.60
CA ALA A 173 -12.81 -35.18 3.25
C ALA A 173 -12.48 -36.05 4.47
N GLN A 174 -12.13 -35.44 5.61
CA GLN A 174 -11.82 -36.17 6.85
C GLN A 174 -13.05 -36.75 7.55
N LYS A 175 -14.23 -36.14 7.39
CA LYS A 175 -15.51 -36.64 7.95
C LYS A 175 -16.25 -37.59 6.99
N HIS A 176 -15.99 -37.49 5.68
CA HIS A 176 -16.63 -38.32 4.64
C HIS A 176 -16.61 -39.85 4.90
N PRO A 177 -15.56 -40.47 5.51
CA PRO A 177 -15.57 -41.91 5.79
C PRO A 177 -16.68 -42.35 6.77
N TYR A 178 -17.26 -41.43 7.54
CA TYR A 178 -18.32 -41.70 8.52
C TYR A 178 -19.73 -41.57 7.92
N LEU A 179 -19.90 -40.78 6.85
CA LEU A 179 -21.18 -40.56 6.16
C LEU A 179 -21.61 -41.73 5.27
N ASP A 180 -20.65 -42.44 4.65
CA ASP A 180 -20.92 -43.68 3.90
C ASP A 180 -21.54 -44.78 4.79
N ALA A 181 -21.29 -44.74 6.10
CA ALA A 181 -21.85 -45.67 7.07
C ALA A 181 -23.26 -45.27 7.58
N LEU A 182 -23.66 -44.00 7.44
CA LEU A 182 -24.93 -43.45 7.94
C LEU A 182 -26.04 -43.35 6.89
N GLY A 183 -25.72 -43.48 5.60
CA GLY A 183 -26.66 -43.39 4.47
C GLY A 183 -27.80 -44.44 4.42
N ASN A 184 -28.00 -45.27 5.45
CA ASN A 184 -28.96 -46.38 5.48
C ASN A 184 -30.01 -46.32 6.61
N ARG A 185 -30.34 -45.13 7.16
CA ARG A 185 -31.18 -45.01 8.38
C ARG A 185 -32.37 -44.03 8.20
N PRO A 186 -33.64 -44.52 8.13
CA PRO A 186 -34.85 -43.70 7.92
C PRO A 186 -35.36 -42.89 9.11
N ASP A 187 -34.76 -43.03 10.31
CA ASP A 187 -35.27 -42.52 11.58
C ASP A 187 -34.96 -41.03 11.88
N LEU A 188 -34.29 -40.32 10.97
CA LEU A 188 -33.72 -38.98 11.20
C LEU A 188 -34.64 -37.79 10.82
N GLN A 189 -35.94 -38.01 10.56
CA GLN A 189 -36.85 -37.01 9.99
C GLN A 189 -37.61 -36.09 10.98
N SER A 190 -37.38 -36.16 12.30
CA SER A 190 -38.18 -35.34 13.24
C SER A 190 -37.45 -34.96 14.55
N MET A 191 -36.73 -33.84 14.58
CA MET A 191 -36.47 -33.11 15.83
C MET A 191 -36.39 -31.59 15.61
N PRO A 192 -37.01 -30.76 16.48
CA PRO A 192 -37.00 -29.31 16.36
C PRO A 192 -35.71 -28.69 16.92
N GLY A 193 -35.33 -27.55 16.34
CA GLY A 193 -34.04 -26.89 16.54
C GLY A 193 -33.75 -26.40 17.97
N LYS A 194 -32.50 -26.61 18.38
CA LYS A 194 -31.85 -25.86 19.47
C LYS A 194 -30.53 -25.27 18.98
N ASP A 195 -30.20 -24.13 19.57
CA ASP A 195 -29.10 -23.20 19.29
C ASP A 195 -27.75 -23.89 18.94
N PRO A 196 -27.15 -23.59 17.77
CA PRO A 196 -25.86 -24.15 17.35
C PRO A 196 -24.64 -23.63 18.13
N ASN A 197 -24.79 -22.69 19.08
CA ASN A 197 -23.67 -22.09 19.83
C ASN A 197 -23.44 -22.66 21.25
N ALA A 198 -24.07 -23.76 21.64
CA ALA A 198 -23.78 -24.38 22.95
C ALA A 198 -22.40 -25.06 22.96
N PRO A 199 -21.50 -24.77 23.92
CA PRO A 199 -20.20 -25.42 24.00
C PRO A 199 -20.35 -26.91 24.35
N ALA A 200 -19.89 -27.79 23.46
CA ALA A 200 -19.81 -29.22 23.71
C ALA A 200 -18.71 -29.53 24.74
N ILE A 201 -19.09 -30.12 25.87
CA ILE A 201 -18.15 -30.73 26.81
C ILE A 201 -18.60 -32.18 27.04
N GLY A 202 -17.78 -33.13 26.57
CA GLY A 202 -17.68 -34.49 27.11
C GLY A 202 -18.80 -35.51 26.84
N ASN A 203 -18.71 -36.17 25.68
CA ASN A 203 -19.05 -37.58 25.37
C ASN A 203 -20.48 -38.20 25.51
N ARG A 204 -20.85 -38.86 24.39
CA ARG A 204 -21.70 -40.06 24.19
C ARG A 204 -23.23 -39.94 24.10
N ALA A 205 -23.69 -39.55 22.90
CA ALA A 205 -24.81 -40.17 22.16
C ALA A 205 -24.74 -39.73 20.67
N PRO A 206 -25.07 -40.56 19.66
CA PRO A 206 -25.12 -40.13 18.26
C PRO A 206 -26.40 -39.35 18.01
N LEU A 207 -26.40 -38.07 18.43
CA LEU A 207 -27.29 -37.07 17.85
C LEU A 207 -26.58 -36.49 16.63
N ILE A 208 -27.34 -36.28 15.55
CA ILE A 208 -26.92 -35.58 14.32
C ILE A 208 -25.90 -34.51 14.66
N CYS A 209 -24.62 -34.66 14.27
CA CYS A 209 -23.64 -33.60 14.48
C CYS A 209 -24.02 -32.42 13.56
N PRO A 210 -24.51 -31.28 14.09
CA PRO A 210 -24.80 -30.10 13.27
C PRO A 210 -23.53 -29.60 12.55
N ASP A 211 -22.36 -30.01 13.04
CA ASP A 211 -21.05 -29.70 12.49
C ASP A 211 -20.87 -30.20 11.05
N ASP A 212 -21.39 -31.36 10.65
CA ASP A 212 -21.19 -31.91 9.30
C ASP A 212 -21.98 -31.14 8.23
N VAL A 213 -23.20 -30.69 8.55
CA VAL A 213 -24.01 -29.84 7.68
C VAL A 213 -23.35 -28.47 7.50
N ASN A 214 -22.75 -27.93 8.56
CA ASN A 214 -22.04 -26.65 8.55
C ASN A 214 -20.78 -26.69 7.67
N LEU A 215 -20.08 -27.83 7.57
CA LEU A 215 -18.93 -28.00 6.66
C LEU A 215 -19.34 -27.78 5.19
N HIS A 216 -20.42 -28.44 4.76
CA HIS A 216 -20.93 -28.30 3.39
C HIS A 216 -21.53 -26.91 3.13
N ILE A 217 -22.15 -26.27 4.13
CA ILE A 217 -22.60 -24.88 4.01
C ILE A 217 -21.42 -23.94 3.78
N ASN A 218 -20.37 -24.03 4.60
CA ASN A 218 -19.19 -23.15 4.49
C ASN A 218 -18.42 -23.36 3.18
N LEU A 219 -18.30 -24.62 2.73
CA LEU A 219 -17.72 -24.96 1.44
C LEU A 219 -18.57 -24.37 0.29
N GLY A 220 -19.89 -24.57 0.32
CA GLY A 220 -20.82 -24.06 -0.69
C GLY A 220 -20.81 -22.54 -0.79
N VAL A 221 -20.82 -21.83 0.33
CA VAL A 221 -20.75 -20.35 0.36
C VAL A 221 -19.42 -19.84 -0.18
N THR A 222 -18.31 -20.53 0.11
CA THR A 222 -16.99 -20.16 -0.41
C THR A 222 -16.89 -20.40 -1.92
N LEU A 223 -17.39 -21.55 -2.41
CA LEU A 223 -17.45 -21.88 -3.83
C LEU A 223 -18.31 -20.89 -4.62
N ASP A 224 -19.47 -20.50 -4.07
CA ASP A 224 -20.34 -19.51 -4.67
C ASP A 224 -19.67 -18.13 -4.77
N ALA A 225 -18.99 -17.69 -3.68
CA ALA A 225 -18.23 -16.44 -3.69
C ALA A 225 -17.06 -16.43 -4.71
N MET A 226 -16.61 -17.62 -5.15
CA MET A 226 -15.62 -17.80 -6.22
C MET A 226 -16.24 -17.95 -7.63
N GLY A 227 -17.57 -17.90 -7.76
CA GLY A 227 -18.27 -18.12 -9.04
C GLY A 227 -18.40 -19.60 -9.45
N ARG A 228 -18.05 -20.55 -8.57
CA ARG A 228 -18.13 -22.00 -8.83
C ARG A 228 -19.52 -22.54 -8.46
N HIS A 229 -20.54 -21.99 -9.11
CA HIS A 229 -21.94 -22.18 -8.73
C HIS A 229 -22.40 -23.65 -8.79
N ASP A 230 -22.00 -24.43 -9.79
CA ASP A 230 -22.39 -25.84 -9.91
C ASP A 230 -21.86 -26.71 -8.75
N GLU A 231 -20.63 -26.46 -8.33
CA GLU A 231 -20.02 -27.15 -7.18
C GLU A 231 -20.68 -26.72 -5.86
N ALA A 232 -21.04 -25.44 -5.74
CA ALA A 232 -21.81 -24.94 -4.60
C ALA A 232 -23.20 -25.62 -4.52
N LEU A 233 -23.90 -25.77 -5.64
CA LEU A 233 -25.18 -26.50 -5.69
C LEU A 233 -25.02 -27.95 -5.26
N THR A 234 -23.96 -28.62 -5.69
CA THR A 234 -23.65 -30.00 -5.28
C THR A 234 -23.45 -30.10 -3.77
N CYS A 235 -22.72 -29.14 -3.18
CA CYS A 235 -22.54 -29.07 -1.73
C CYS A 235 -23.86 -28.90 -0.97
N TYR A 236 -24.74 -28.01 -1.44
CA TYR A 236 -26.05 -27.81 -0.82
C TYR A 236 -26.98 -29.00 -1.01
N GLN A 237 -26.89 -29.72 -2.14
CA GLN A 237 -27.64 -30.96 -2.36
C GLN A 237 -27.21 -32.04 -1.35
N HIS A 238 -25.91 -32.24 -1.14
CA HIS A 238 -25.42 -33.17 -0.12
C HIS A 238 -25.86 -32.78 1.29
N ALA A 239 -25.76 -31.49 1.64
CA ALA A 239 -26.20 -30.99 2.94
C ALA A 239 -27.71 -31.17 3.15
N LEU A 240 -28.53 -30.94 2.12
CA LEU A 240 -29.98 -31.13 2.16
C LEU A 240 -30.39 -32.60 2.19
N ALA A 241 -29.57 -33.52 1.66
CA ALA A 241 -29.80 -34.96 1.81
C ALA A 241 -29.65 -35.40 3.27
N ILE A 242 -28.72 -34.79 4.01
CA ILE A 242 -28.48 -35.05 5.43
C ILE A 242 -29.54 -34.35 6.31
N TYR A 243 -29.87 -33.09 6.01
CA TYR A 243 -30.84 -32.31 6.78
C TYR A 243 -31.83 -31.53 5.89
N PRO A 244 -32.89 -32.19 5.38
CA PRO A 244 -33.85 -31.58 4.45
C PRO A 244 -34.66 -30.41 5.02
N GLY A 245 -34.79 -30.34 6.35
CA GLY A 245 -35.56 -29.33 7.09
C GLY A 245 -34.81 -28.02 7.38
N ASN A 246 -33.65 -27.80 6.78
CA ASN A 246 -32.86 -26.58 7.02
C ASN A 246 -33.26 -25.42 6.10
N ALA A 247 -33.95 -24.41 6.65
CA ALA A 247 -34.34 -23.22 5.90
C ALA A 247 -33.16 -22.43 5.30
N VAL A 248 -32.00 -22.39 6.00
CA VAL A 248 -30.80 -21.67 5.54
C VAL A 248 -30.21 -22.30 4.28
N LEU A 249 -30.22 -23.63 4.19
CA LEU A 249 -29.73 -24.35 3.01
C LEU A 249 -30.60 -24.09 1.76
N HIS A 250 -31.94 -24.09 1.93
CA HIS A 250 -32.85 -23.75 0.84
C HIS A 250 -32.66 -22.30 0.39
N ASN A 251 -32.50 -21.35 1.32
CA ASN A 251 -32.19 -19.96 0.98
C ASN A 251 -30.86 -19.84 0.20
N ASN A 252 -29.76 -20.41 0.72
CA ASN A 252 -28.45 -20.33 0.07
C ASN A 252 -28.45 -20.99 -1.31
N ARG A 253 -29.14 -22.14 -1.47
CA ARG A 253 -29.34 -22.79 -2.77
C ARG A 253 -30.11 -21.88 -3.73
N GLY A 254 -31.17 -21.22 -3.25
CA GLY A 254 -31.93 -20.24 -4.02
C GLY A 254 -31.06 -19.08 -4.51
N THR A 255 -30.16 -18.56 -3.67
CA THR A 255 -29.23 -17.48 -4.04
C THR A 255 -28.28 -17.90 -5.16
N VAL A 256 -27.75 -19.12 -5.12
CA VAL A 256 -26.89 -19.64 -6.20
C VAL A 256 -27.66 -19.86 -7.49
N LEU A 257 -28.88 -20.43 -7.41
CA LEU A 257 -29.73 -20.61 -8.59
C LEU A 257 -30.08 -19.27 -9.24
N GLN A 258 -30.33 -18.24 -8.43
CA GLN A 258 -30.51 -16.88 -8.90
C GLN A 258 -29.23 -16.35 -9.57
N ALA A 259 -28.05 -16.52 -8.98
CA ALA A 259 -26.79 -16.13 -9.63
C ALA A 259 -26.60 -16.79 -11.02
N MET A 260 -27.12 -18.01 -11.21
CA MET A 260 -27.10 -18.74 -12.49
C MET A 260 -28.22 -18.38 -13.47
N GLY A 261 -29.15 -17.47 -13.12
CA GLY A 261 -30.30 -17.11 -13.96
C GLY A 261 -31.50 -18.07 -13.87
N ARG A 262 -31.47 -19.04 -12.94
CA ARG A 262 -32.51 -20.05 -12.75
C ARG A 262 -33.56 -19.56 -11.75
N ASP A 263 -34.17 -18.42 -12.04
CA ASP A 263 -35.00 -17.66 -11.10
C ASP A 263 -36.28 -18.42 -10.66
N LEU A 264 -36.86 -19.25 -11.53
CA LEU A 264 -38.00 -20.11 -11.17
C LEU A 264 -37.64 -21.16 -10.12
N GLU A 265 -36.45 -21.75 -10.22
CA GLU A 265 -36.00 -22.73 -9.22
C GLU A 265 -35.57 -22.05 -7.92
N ALA A 266 -35.02 -20.84 -8.01
CA ALA A 266 -34.73 -20.00 -6.85
C ALA A 266 -36.01 -19.65 -6.08
N LEU A 267 -37.09 -19.30 -6.78
CA LEU A 267 -38.42 -19.03 -6.19
C LEU A 267 -38.88 -20.21 -5.32
N VAL A 268 -38.87 -21.43 -5.87
CA VAL A 268 -39.25 -22.65 -5.15
C VAL A 268 -38.39 -22.86 -3.90
N CYS A 269 -37.09 -22.56 -3.98
CA CYS A 269 -36.19 -22.68 -2.84
C CYS A 269 -36.52 -21.67 -1.73
N TYR A 270 -36.80 -20.41 -2.09
CA TYR A 270 -37.16 -19.39 -1.11
C TYR A 270 -38.52 -19.66 -0.46
N GLU A 271 -39.51 -20.09 -1.24
CA GLU A 271 -40.81 -20.53 -0.72
C GLU A 271 -40.63 -21.69 0.26
N ARG A 272 -39.83 -22.70 -0.10
CA ARG A 272 -39.55 -23.82 0.80
C ARG A 272 -38.83 -23.40 2.08
N ALA A 273 -37.89 -22.44 2.00
CA ALA A 273 -37.24 -21.89 3.19
C ALA A 273 -38.25 -21.21 4.13
N LEU A 274 -39.25 -20.52 3.57
CA LEU A 274 -40.30 -19.82 4.34
C LEU A 274 -41.40 -20.74 4.85
N GLU A 275 -41.68 -21.86 4.18
CA GLU A 275 -42.51 -22.93 4.73
C GLU A 275 -41.89 -23.53 6.00
N LEU A 276 -40.56 -23.69 5.99
CA LEU A 276 -39.80 -24.23 7.13
C LEU A 276 -39.60 -23.19 8.24
N ASN A 277 -39.39 -21.92 7.88
CA ASN A 277 -39.26 -20.80 8.80
C ASN A 277 -39.95 -19.55 8.24
N PRO A 278 -41.22 -19.28 8.61
CA PRO A 278 -41.97 -18.13 8.10
C PRO A 278 -41.38 -16.76 8.44
N ASP A 279 -40.57 -16.68 9.48
CA ASP A 279 -39.95 -15.44 9.98
C ASP A 279 -38.44 -15.44 9.71
N TYR A 280 -38.06 -15.76 8.46
CA TYR A 280 -36.68 -15.74 8.00
C TYR A 280 -36.39 -14.51 7.11
N PRO A 281 -35.73 -13.45 7.64
CA PRO A 281 -35.56 -12.18 6.90
C PRO A 281 -34.77 -12.29 5.60
N ASP A 282 -33.74 -13.14 5.52
CA ASP A 282 -32.97 -13.33 4.28
C ASP A 282 -33.82 -13.93 3.17
N ALA A 283 -34.57 -15.00 3.48
CA ALA A 283 -35.45 -15.64 2.51
C ALA A 283 -36.58 -14.71 2.06
N LEU A 284 -37.16 -13.91 2.97
CA LEU A 284 -38.18 -12.91 2.62
C LEU A 284 -37.63 -11.81 1.69
N ASN A 285 -36.42 -11.31 1.98
CA ASN A 285 -35.76 -10.32 1.12
C ASN A 285 -35.44 -10.87 -0.26
N ASN A 286 -34.91 -12.09 -0.31
CA ASN A 286 -34.52 -12.74 -1.56
C ASN A 286 -35.74 -13.13 -2.39
N LEU A 287 -36.81 -13.60 -1.74
CA LEU A 287 -38.12 -13.82 -2.38
C LEU A 287 -38.64 -12.52 -2.99
N GLY A 288 -38.55 -11.41 -2.26
CA GLY A 288 -38.94 -10.11 -2.79
C GLY A 288 -38.16 -9.71 -4.04
N ALA A 289 -36.84 -9.90 -4.04
CA ALA A 289 -36.01 -9.64 -5.23
C ALA A 289 -36.38 -10.54 -6.43
N VAL A 290 -36.82 -11.78 -6.19
CA VAL A 290 -37.30 -12.67 -7.25
C VAL A 290 -38.70 -12.28 -7.74
N HIS A 291 -39.61 -11.90 -6.84
CA HIS A 291 -40.92 -11.37 -7.24
C HIS A 291 -40.79 -10.13 -8.12
N GLU A 292 -39.85 -9.24 -7.78
CA GLU A 292 -39.53 -8.08 -8.60
C GLU A 292 -39.05 -8.48 -10.01
N ALA A 293 -38.25 -9.54 -10.11
CA ALA A 293 -37.81 -10.08 -11.41
C ALA A 293 -38.96 -10.59 -12.30
N PHE A 294 -40.07 -10.97 -11.68
CA PHE A 294 -41.29 -11.47 -12.34
C PHE A 294 -42.38 -10.40 -12.45
N ASP A 295 -42.04 -9.11 -12.30
CA ASP A 295 -42.99 -7.99 -12.39
C ASP A 295 -44.10 -8.05 -11.32
N ARG A 296 -43.85 -8.74 -10.21
CA ARG A 296 -44.77 -8.88 -9.06
C ARG A 296 -44.40 -7.88 -7.95
N HIS A 297 -44.43 -6.59 -8.28
CA HIS A 297 -43.91 -5.51 -7.42
C HIS A 297 -44.60 -5.42 -6.05
N SER A 298 -45.92 -5.64 -6.02
CA SER A 298 -46.69 -5.58 -4.77
C SER A 298 -46.31 -6.71 -3.82
N GLU A 299 -46.14 -7.93 -4.33
CA GLU A 299 -45.67 -9.08 -3.56
C GLU A 299 -44.21 -8.92 -3.14
N ALA A 300 -43.37 -8.31 -3.98
CA ALA A 300 -41.99 -7.97 -3.67
C ALA A 300 -41.92 -7.01 -2.48
N GLU A 301 -42.63 -5.89 -2.55
CA GLU A 301 -42.72 -4.90 -1.47
C GLU A 301 -43.23 -5.53 -0.17
N ALA A 302 -44.34 -6.28 -0.23
CA ALA A 302 -44.94 -6.92 0.94
C ALA A 302 -43.97 -7.87 1.65
N SER A 303 -43.22 -8.67 0.88
CA SER A 303 -42.23 -9.62 1.39
C SER A 303 -41.04 -8.89 2.04
N ILE A 304 -40.49 -7.86 1.39
CA ILE A 304 -39.36 -7.09 1.90
C ILE A 304 -39.76 -6.30 3.16
N ARG A 305 -40.95 -5.69 3.18
CA ARG A 305 -41.47 -5.03 4.38
C ARG A 305 -41.69 -6.01 5.54
N LYS A 306 -42.09 -7.26 5.26
CA LYS A 306 -42.13 -8.31 6.30
C LYS A 306 -40.73 -8.59 6.85
N ALA A 307 -39.72 -8.70 5.99
CA ALA A 307 -38.33 -8.88 6.41
C ALA A 307 -37.88 -7.74 7.35
N LEU A 308 -38.18 -6.49 6.99
CA LEU A 308 -37.82 -5.30 7.78
C LEU A 308 -38.60 -5.17 9.10
N ARG A 309 -39.81 -5.73 9.20
CA ARG A 309 -40.52 -5.81 10.50
C ARG A 309 -39.83 -6.77 11.47
N ILE A 310 -39.21 -7.83 10.97
CA ILE A 310 -38.52 -8.83 11.78
C ILE A 310 -37.09 -8.35 12.11
N ASP A 311 -36.39 -7.80 11.13
CA ASP A 311 -35.05 -7.21 11.29
C ASP A 311 -35.01 -5.79 10.69
N PRO A 312 -35.31 -4.76 11.51
CA PRO A 312 -35.29 -3.36 11.08
C PRO A 312 -33.90 -2.81 10.73
N ALA A 313 -32.81 -3.54 10.99
CA ALA A 313 -31.45 -3.11 10.68
C ALA A 313 -30.91 -3.70 9.36
N LYS A 314 -31.72 -4.53 8.68
CA LYS A 314 -31.33 -5.32 7.52
C LYS A 314 -31.08 -4.45 6.28
N SER A 315 -29.84 -4.04 6.10
CA SER A 315 -29.44 -3.03 5.10
C SER A 315 -29.67 -3.46 3.64
N ASN A 316 -29.56 -4.76 3.33
CA ASN A 316 -29.87 -5.27 1.99
C ASN A 316 -31.38 -5.23 1.68
N ALA A 317 -32.23 -5.43 2.69
CA ALA A 317 -33.69 -5.32 2.54
C ALA A 317 -34.13 -3.87 2.31
N HIS A 318 -33.55 -2.89 3.02
CA HIS A 318 -33.78 -1.47 2.74
C HIS A 318 -33.37 -1.09 1.30
N LEU A 319 -32.19 -1.55 0.84
CA LEU A 319 -31.77 -1.29 -0.54
C LEU A 319 -32.73 -1.93 -1.55
N ASN A 320 -33.10 -3.20 -1.38
CA ASN A 320 -34.03 -3.86 -2.30
C ASN A 320 -35.41 -3.18 -2.30
N LEU A 321 -35.93 -2.79 -1.12
CA LEU A 321 -37.16 -2.02 -1.01
C LEU A 321 -37.04 -0.71 -1.80
N SER A 322 -35.91 0.01 -1.67
CA SER A 322 -35.68 1.24 -2.42
C SER A 322 -35.79 1.03 -3.93
N LEU A 323 -35.23 -0.05 -4.48
CA LEU A 323 -35.26 -0.31 -5.92
C LEU A 323 -36.68 -0.58 -6.42
N VAL A 324 -37.47 -1.36 -5.66
CA VAL A 324 -38.88 -1.64 -5.95
C VAL A 324 -39.71 -0.35 -5.91
N LEU A 325 -39.58 0.44 -4.83
CA LEU A 325 -40.29 1.70 -4.67
C LEU A 325 -39.93 2.71 -5.78
N LEU A 326 -38.65 2.82 -6.12
CA LEU A 326 -38.18 3.70 -7.19
C LEU A 326 -38.71 3.23 -8.56
N GLY A 327 -38.74 1.92 -8.83
CA GLY A 327 -39.28 1.35 -10.07
C GLY A 327 -40.77 1.62 -10.24
N MET A 328 -41.54 1.57 -9.14
CA MET A 328 -42.95 1.96 -9.10
C MET A 328 -43.19 3.48 -9.13
N GLY A 329 -42.12 4.30 -9.13
CA GLY A 329 -42.23 5.76 -9.11
C GLY A 329 -42.54 6.37 -7.74
N GLN A 330 -42.50 5.58 -6.67
CA GLN A 330 -42.70 6.03 -5.28
C GLN A 330 -41.41 6.65 -4.70
N PHE A 331 -40.97 7.75 -5.31
CA PHE A 331 -39.66 8.34 -5.09
C PHE A 331 -39.42 8.85 -3.66
N GLU A 332 -40.42 9.41 -3.00
CA GLU A 332 -40.22 10.00 -1.66
C GLU A 332 -39.71 8.99 -0.64
N GLU A 333 -40.33 7.80 -0.58
CA GLU A 333 -39.87 6.72 0.28
C GLU A 333 -38.66 6.02 -0.33
N GLY A 334 -38.70 5.73 -1.64
CA GLY A 334 -37.62 5.04 -2.35
C GLY A 334 -36.26 5.68 -2.13
N TRP A 335 -36.15 7.01 -2.21
CA TRP A 335 -34.88 7.71 -1.97
C TRP A 335 -34.39 7.64 -0.53
N ARG A 336 -35.29 7.65 0.46
CA ARG A 336 -34.92 7.50 1.88
C ARG A 336 -34.38 6.10 2.15
N GLU A 337 -35.06 5.10 1.63
CA GLU A 337 -34.64 3.69 1.72
C GLU A 337 -33.30 3.46 1.01
N HIS A 338 -33.04 4.17 -0.09
CA HIS A 338 -31.80 4.06 -0.84
C HIS A 338 -30.55 4.48 -0.05
N GLU A 339 -30.68 5.36 0.96
CA GLU A 339 -29.55 5.79 1.81
C GLU A 339 -28.98 4.67 2.69
N TRP A 340 -29.72 3.57 2.90
CA TRP A 340 -29.19 2.41 3.62
C TRP A 340 -28.07 1.68 2.87
N ARG A 341 -27.85 1.99 1.59
CA ARG A 341 -26.73 1.46 0.79
C ARG A 341 -25.38 1.72 1.47
N TRP A 342 -25.23 2.82 2.21
CA TRP A 342 -23.99 3.15 2.92
C TRP A 342 -23.62 2.18 4.05
N LYS A 343 -24.53 1.29 4.46
CA LYS A 343 -24.25 0.24 5.46
C LYS A 343 -23.77 -1.08 4.83
N LEU A 344 -23.73 -1.18 3.49
CA LEU A 344 -23.30 -2.39 2.80
C LEU A 344 -21.81 -2.32 2.46
N ASP A 345 -21.11 -3.46 2.59
CA ASP A 345 -19.67 -3.59 2.28
C ASP A 345 -19.30 -3.10 0.88
N LYS A 346 -20.14 -3.40 -0.12
CA LYS A 346 -19.88 -3.04 -1.53
C LYS A 346 -19.82 -1.53 -1.79
N PHE A 347 -20.36 -0.71 -0.87
CA PHE A 347 -20.34 0.75 -0.99
C PHE A 347 -19.30 1.42 -0.09
N GLN A 348 -18.63 0.69 0.81
CA GLN A 348 -17.64 1.26 1.75
C GLN A 348 -16.48 1.95 1.02
N GLY A 349 -16.07 1.42 -0.14
CA GLY A 349 -15.02 2.02 -0.97
C GLY A 349 -15.36 3.39 -1.57
N PHE A 350 -16.62 3.83 -1.49
CA PHE A 350 -17.08 5.13 -1.97
C PHE A 350 -17.39 6.12 -0.82
N ILE A 351 -17.15 5.72 0.43
CA ILE A 351 -17.28 6.60 1.60
C ILE A 351 -15.95 7.33 1.78
N TYR A 352 -15.90 8.55 1.27
CA TYR A 352 -14.76 9.43 1.45
C TYR A 352 -14.82 10.05 2.85
N GLY A 353 -13.78 9.86 3.66
CA GLY A 353 -13.65 10.39 5.02
C GLY A 353 -13.40 11.91 5.07
N PHE A 354 -14.17 12.69 4.32
CA PHE A 354 -14.06 14.14 4.28
C PHE A 354 -14.44 14.75 5.64
N LYS A 355 -13.76 15.84 6.02
CA LYS A 355 -14.04 16.57 7.26
C LYS A 355 -15.21 17.54 7.11
N GLN A 356 -15.46 17.97 5.87
CA GLN A 356 -16.54 18.86 5.50
C GLN A 356 -17.90 18.16 5.70
N PRO A 357 -18.96 18.89 6.07
CA PRO A 357 -20.27 18.31 6.24
C PRO A 357 -20.87 17.84 4.91
N ARG A 358 -21.64 16.75 4.98
CA ARG A 358 -22.48 16.30 3.87
C ARG A 358 -23.67 17.24 3.72
N TRP A 359 -23.92 17.72 2.51
CA TRP A 359 -25.11 18.54 2.22
C TRP A 359 -26.35 17.65 2.18
N ASP A 360 -27.44 18.11 2.79
CA ASP A 360 -28.70 17.35 2.89
C ASP A 360 -29.90 18.07 2.26
N GLY A 361 -29.67 19.24 1.64
CA GLY A 361 -30.72 20.06 1.05
C GLY A 361 -31.15 21.25 1.91
N SER A 362 -30.85 21.25 3.20
CA SER A 362 -31.32 22.27 4.15
C SER A 362 -30.44 23.54 4.18
N GLN A 363 -29.15 23.41 3.87
CA GLN A 363 -28.20 24.52 3.94
C GLN A 363 -28.20 25.37 2.65
N ALA A 364 -28.04 26.69 2.80
CA ALA A 364 -27.91 27.62 1.68
C ALA A 364 -26.58 27.41 0.92
N LEU A 365 -26.63 27.52 -0.41
CA LEU A 365 -25.50 27.26 -1.30
C LEU A 365 -24.89 28.50 -1.98
N ASP A 366 -25.46 29.68 -1.76
CA ASP A 366 -24.99 30.90 -2.45
C ASP A 366 -23.54 31.23 -2.09
N GLY A 367 -22.67 31.29 -3.11
CA GLY A 367 -21.22 31.50 -2.96
C GLY A 367 -20.47 30.32 -2.35
N LYS A 368 -21.12 29.17 -2.12
CA LYS A 368 -20.52 27.98 -1.52
C LYS A 368 -19.99 27.00 -2.57
N THR A 369 -18.91 26.30 -2.24
CA THR A 369 -18.36 25.25 -3.10
C THR A 369 -18.83 23.88 -2.63
N ILE A 370 -19.43 23.10 -3.52
CA ILE A 370 -19.92 21.75 -3.24
C ILE A 370 -19.23 20.71 -4.12
N LEU A 371 -18.73 19.64 -3.50
CA LEU A 371 -18.16 18.49 -4.18
C LEU A 371 -19.23 17.43 -4.45
N LEU A 372 -19.46 17.09 -5.71
CA LEU A 372 -20.31 15.97 -6.11
C LEU A 372 -19.44 14.75 -6.40
N THR A 373 -19.74 13.62 -5.76
CA THR A 373 -18.95 12.39 -5.91
C THR A 373 -19.73 11.31 -6.65
N ALA A 374 -19.10 10.69 -7.64
CA ALA A 374 -19.61 9.46 -8.24
C ALA A 374 -19.40 8.28 -7.31
N GLU A 375 -20.42 7.43 -7.17
CA GLU A 375 -20.43 6.28 -6.26
C GLU A 375 -20.76 4.94 -6.94
N GLN A 376 -21.09 4.96 -8.24
CA GLN A 376 -21.53 3.80 -9.03
C GLN A 376 -21.07 3.89 -10.50
N GLY A 377 -21.83 3.29 -11.43
CA GLY A 377 -21.44 3.16 -12.83
C GLY A 377 -21.45 4.49 -13.59
N PHE A 378 -20.93 4.44 -14.83
CA PHE A 378 -20.88 5.63 -15.70
C PHE A 378 -22.29 6.16 -16.03
N GLY A 379 -23.27 5.27 -16.24
CA GLY A 379 -24.66 5.64 -16.51
C GLY A 379 -25.27 6.47 -15.39
N ASP A 380 -25.03 6.08 -14.13
CA ASP A 380 -25.52 6.81 -12.96
C ASP A 380 -24.90 8.20 -12.87
N SER A 381 -23.59 8.27 -13.08
CA SER A 381 -22.87 9.53 -13.08
C SER A 381 -23.42 10.48 -14.15
N ILE A 382 -23.68 9.98 -15.36
CA ILE A 382 -24.26 10.73 -16.47
C ILE A 382 -25.70 11.16 -16.14
N GLN A 383 -26.52 10.26 -15.61
CA GLN A 383 -27.92 10.56 -15.30
C GLN A 383 -28.01 11.64 -14.22
N PHE A 384 -27.35 11.46 -13.08
CA PHE A 384 -27.53 12.34 -11.92
C PHE A 384 -26.73 13.64 -12.00
N LEU A 385 -25.78 13.76 -12.93
CA LEU A 385 -25.10 15.04 -13.18
C LEU A 385 -26.05 16.18 -13.55
N ARG A 386 -27.25 15.88 -14.08
CA ARG A 386 -28.30 16.87 -14.37
C ARG A 386 -28.62 17.81 -13.19
N TYR A 387 -28.49 17.31 -11.97
CA TYR A 387 -28.77 18.10 -10.76
C TYR A 387 -27.72 19.19 -10.52
N ALA A 388 -26.52 19.10 -11.13
CA ALA A 388 -25.49 20.14 -11.02
C ALA A 388 -25.99 21.50 -11.51
N GLN A 389 -26.82 21.56 -12.55
CA GLN A 389 -27.41 22.81 -13.04
C GLN A 389 -28.37 23.45 -12.02
N ILE A 390 -29.12 22.63 -11.29
CA ILE A 390 -29.99 23.11 -10.20
C ILE A 390 -29.15 23.73 -9.08
N LEU A 391 -28.06 23.07 -8.70
CA LEU A 391 -27.16 23.59 -7.66
C LEU A 391 -26.45 24.89 -8.12
N GLN A 392 -26.05 24.98 -9.39
CA GLN A 392 -25.50 26.20 -9.98
C GLN A 392 -26.52 27.35 -9.94
N ARG A 393 -27.79 27.08 -10.28
CA ARG A 393 -28.88 28.08 -10.18
C ARG A 393 -29.13 28.53 -8.74
N ARG A 394 -28.74 27.72 -7.74
CA ARG A 394 -28.76 28.08 -6.30
C ARG A 394 -27.47 28.78 -5.83
N GLY A 395 -26.59 29.20 -6.74
CA GLY A 395 -25.37 29.95 -6.45
C GLY A 395 -24.16 29.10 -6.06
N ALA A 396 -24.24 27.76 -6.19
CA ALA A 396 -23.16 26.86 -5.82
C ALA A 396 -22.05 26.80 -6.88
N ARG A 397 -20.79 26.80 -6.44
CA ARG A 397 -19.62 26.46 -7.24
C ARG A 397 -19.41 24.94 -7.18
N ILE A 398 -19.44 24.26 -8.32
CA ILE A 398 -19.46 22.79 -8.37
C ILE A 398 -18.07 22.21 -8.63
N LEU A 399 -17.62 21.29 -7.78
CA LEU A 399 -16.50 20.38 -8.07
C LEU A 399 -17.05 18.98 -8.30
N LEU A 400 -16.44 18.21 -9.20
CA LEU A 400 -16.85 16.84 -9.51
C LEU A 400 -15.71 15.87 -9.22
N LEU A 401 -15.99 14.78 -8.51
CA LEU A 401 -15.09 13.64 -8.33
C LEU A 401 -15.68 12.43 -9.06
N VAL A 402 -15.11 12.09 -10.22
CA VAL A 402 -15.68 11.10 -11.15
C VAL A 402 -14.59 10.19 -11.73
N PRO A 403 -14.96 9.00 -12.24
CA PRO A 403 -14.04 8.14 -12.96
C PRO A 403 -13.40 8.82 -14.18
N ARG A 404 -12.14 8.47 -14.49
CA ARG A 404 -11.35 9.06 -15.57
C ARG A 404 -12.07 9.17 -16.93
N PRO A 405 -12.81 8.16 -17.41
CA PRO A 405 -13.49 8.24 -18.72
C PRO A 405 -14.58 9.32 -18.84
N LEU A 406 -15.00 9.95 -17.74
CA LEU A 406 -16.03 11.00 -17.73
C LEU A 406 -15.45 12.42 -17.61
N ILE A 407 -14.15 12.56 -17.32
CA ILE A 407 -13.56 13.85 -16.96
C ILE A 407 -13.67 14.86 -18.11
N GLU A 408 -13.20 14.50 -19.29
CA GLU A 408 -13.18 15.42 -20.45
C GLU A 408 -14.60 15.80 -20.86
N LEU A 409 -15.53 14.84 -20.93
CA LEU A 409 -16.93 15.09 -21.26
C LEU A 409 -17.60 16.05 -20.27
N PHE A 410 -17.42 15.83 -18.96
CA PHE A 410 -18.07 16.64 -17.94
C PHE A 410 -17.48 18.04 -17.88
N ALA A 411 -16.15 18.17 -18.00
CA ALA A 411 -15.47 19.46 -18.04
C ALA A 411 -15.86 20.28 -19.28
N GLY A 412 -16.06 19.63 -20.44
CA GLY A 412 -16.50 20.30 -21.67
C GLY A 412 -17.98 20.68 -21.72
N SER A 413 -18.82 20.03 -20.90
CA SER A 413 -20.28 20.18 -20.97
C SER A 413 -20.86 21.21 -20.02
N LEU A 414 -20.33 21.34 -18.81
CA LEU A 414 -20.89 22.16 -17.74
C LEU A 414 -19.86 23.17 -17.21
N PRO A 415 -20.29 24.38 -16.81
CA PRO A 415 -19.41 25.38 -16.19
C PRO A 415 -19.11 25.00 -14.72
N VAL A 416 -18.35 23.93 -14.54
CA VAL A 416 -17.90 23.43 -13.23
C VAL A 416 -16.54 24.03 -12.86
N ALA A 417 -16.28 24.15 -11.58
CA ALA A 417 -15.01 24.69 -11.07
C ALA A 417 -13.84 23.71 -11.18
N GLY A 418 -14.12 22.43 -11.39
CA GLY A 418 -13.11 21.40 -11.65
C GLY A 418 -13.72 20.01 -11.66
N VAL A 419 -13.11 19.11 -12.43
CA VAL A 419 -13.47 17.70 -12.54
C VAL A 419 -12.22 16.88 -12.26
N PHE A 420 -12.33 15.98 -11.28
CA PHE A 420 -11.21 15.26 -10.68
C PHE A 420 -11.48 13.77 -10.68
N ASN A 421 -10.42 12.96 -10.63
CA ASN A 421 -10.50 11.54 -10.29
C ASN A 421 -10.12 11.33 -8.82
N ALA A 422 -10.36 10.11 -8.31
CA ALA A 422 -10.08 9.71 -6.93
C ALA A 422 -8.62 9.89 -6.46
N THR A 423 -7.66 10.09 -7.38
CA THR A 423 -6.23 10.23 -7.07
C THR A 423 -5.73 11.67 -7.09
N ALA A 424 -6.58 12.64 -7.45
CA ALA A 424 -6.18 14.03 -7.58
C ALA A 424 -6.35 14.80 -6.26
N ASP A 425 -5.46 15.77 -6.02
CA ASP A 425 -5.62 16.73 -4.93
C ASP A 425 -6.87 17.59 -5.20
N LEU A 426 -7.79 17.59 -4.24
CA LEU A 426 -9.04 18.32 -4.34
C LEU A 426 -8.88 19.77 -3.87
N PRO A 427 -9.41 20.77 -4.60
CA PRO A 427 -9.54 22.13 -4.09
C PRO A 427 -10.41 22.15 -2.82
N ALA A 428 -10.27 23.20 -2.01
CA ALA A 428 -11.14 23.40 -0.86
C ALA A 428 -12.61 23.50 -1.27
N PHE A 429 -13.49 22.87 -0.49
CA PHE A 429 -14.94 22.92 -0.64
C PHE A 429 -15.62 23.07 0.73
N ASP A 430 -16.85 23.57 0.73
CA ASP A 430 -17.67 23.78 1.94
C ASP A 430 -18.51 22.53 2.27
N PHE A 431 -19.06 21.88 1.24
CA PHE A 431 -19.95 20.72 1.38
C PHE A 431 -19.62 19.61 0.40
N HIS A 432 -20.07 18.39 0.68
CA HIS A 432 -20.03 17.30 -0.29
C HIS A 432 -21.35 16.53 -0.34
N ILE A 433 -21.66 15.92 -1.48
CA ILE A 433 -22.80 15.01 -1.61
C ILE A 433 -22.58 13.98 -2.73
N PRO A 434 -22.89 12.69 -2.50
CA PRO A 434 -22.89 11.69 -3.56
C PRO A 434 -24.01 11.93 -4.59
N LEU A 435 -23.74 11.73 -5.87
CA LEU A 435 -24.65 12.06 -6.98
C LEU A 435 -26.04 11.42 -6.82
N LEU A 436 -26.13 10.17 -6.36
CA LEU A 436 -27.43 9.47 -6.20
C LEU A 436 -28.20 9.92 -4.95
N SER A 437 -27.61 10.80 -4.13
CA SER A 437 -28.28 11.38 -2.96
C SER A 437 -28.95 12.72 -3.28
N LEU A 438 -28.63 13.32 -4.43
CA LEU A 438 -29.21 14.59 -4.87
C LEU A 438 -30.74 14.55 -5.01
N PRO A 439 -31.36 13.48 -5.55
CA PRO A 439 -32.82 13.39 -5.61
C PRO A 439 -33.48 13.48 -4.24
N LEU A 440 -32.91 12.84 -3.20
CA LEU A 440 -33.41 12.93 -1.84
C LEU A 440 -33.29 14.36 -1.29
N ALA A 441 -32.09 14.95 -1.39
CA ALA A 441 -31.79 16.29 -0.87
C ALA A 441 -32.62 17.40 -1.56
N LEU A 442 -33.03 17.18 -2.81
CA LEU A 442 -33.81 18.14 -3.59
C LEU A 442 -35.32 17.82 -3.60
N GLY A 443 -35.75 16.73 -2.97
CA GLY A 443 -37.16 16.33 -2.92
C GLY A 443 -37.72 15.96 -4.29
N THR A 444 -36.98 15.21 -5.10
CA THR A 444 -37.44 14.79 -6.42
C THR A 444 -38.63 13.84 -6.32
N THR A 445 -39.72 14.22 -6.99
CA THR A 445 -40.95 13.46 -7.22
C THR A 445 -41.06 13.13 -8.71
N MET A 446 -42.07 12.35 -9.11
CA MET A 446 -42.28 12.01 -10.52
C MET A 446 -42.47 13.27 -11.39
N GLU A 447 -43.13 14.28 -10.83
CA GLU A 447 -43.45 15.54 -11.50
C GLU A 447 -42.29 16.53 -11.51
N THR A 448 -41.31 16.37 -10.61
CA THR A 448 -40.18 17.32 -10.43
C THR A 448 -38.85 16.79 -10.96
N ILE A 449 -38.85 15.68 -11.71
CA ILE A 449 -37.65 15.18 -12.39
C ILE A 449 -37.07 16.29 -13.30
N PRO A 450 -35.80 16.67 -13.16
CA PRO A 450 -35.18 17.62 -14.06
C PRO A 450 -34.90 16.98 -15.43
N ALA A 451 -35.88 17.05 -16.32
CA ALA A 451 -35.83 16.46 -17.66
C ALA A 451 -35.28 17.41 -18.73
N GLU A 452 -34.76 18.59 -18.35
CA GLU A 452 -34.14 19.56 -19.26
C GLU A 452 -32.92 18.94 -19.98
N ILE A 453 -32.97 18.92 -21.32
CA ILE A 453 -31.93 18.38 -22.22
C ILE A 453 -31.69 19.37 -23.38
N PRO A 454 -30.48 19.41 -23.97
CA PRO A 454 -29.29 18.67 -23.56
C PRO A 454 -28.58 19.31 -22.36
N TYR A 455 -28.03 18.49 -21.47
CA TYR A 455 -27.12 18.94 -20.41
C TYR A 455 -25.68 18.40 -20.59
N LEU A 456 -25.45 17.59 -21.62
CA LEU A 456 -24.14 17.14 -22.09
C LEU A 456 -23.94 17.45 -23.58
N LYS A 457 -22.71 17.79 -23.97
CA LYS A 457 -22.32 18.10 -25.35
C LYS A 457 -20.88 17.62 -25.63
N PRO A 458 -20.52 17.30 -26.88
CA PRO A 458 -19.16 16.92 -27.20
C PRO A 458 -18.18 18.09 -27.06
N THR A 459 -16.92 17.81 -26.73
CA THR A 459 -15.83 18.78 -26.84
C THR A 459 -15.56 19.09 -28.33
N LEU A 460 -15.22 20.34 -28.64
CA LEU A 460 -15.07 20.78 -30.03
C LEU A 460 -13.90 20.09 -30.73
N SER A 461 -12.79 19.91 -30.02
CA SER A 461 -11.62 19.14 -30.48
C SER A 461 -11.99 17.71 -30.91
N ARG A 462 -12.71 16.96 -30.08
CA ARG A 462 -13.16 15.59 -30.39
C ARG A 462 -14.15 15.57 -31.55
N LEU A 463 -15.10 16.52 -31.57
CA LEU A 463 -16.06 16.65 -32.67
C LEU A 463 -15.35 16.81 -34.02
N LEU A 464 -14.40 17.75 -34.13
CA LEU A 464 -13.66 17.99 -35.37
C LEU A 464 -12.77 16.81 -35.76
N ALA A 465 -12.18 16.11 -34.80
CA ALA A 465 -11.38 14.92 -35.06
C ALA A 465 -12.23 13.80 -35.68
N TRP A 466 -13.42 13.54 -35.11
CA TRP A 466 -14.32 12.50 -35.60
C TRP A 466 -15.05 12.87 -36.88
N GLN A 467 -15.35 14.16 -37.10
CA GLN A 467 -15.94 14.64 -38.33
C GLN A 467 -15.04 14.38 -39.56
N ARG A 468 -13.71 14.39 -39.38
CA ARG A 468 -12.75 14.05 -40.45
C ARG A 468 -12.69 12.56 -40.75
N LYS A 469 -13.04 11.71 -39.78
CA LYS A 469 -12.98 10.25 -39.89
C LYS A 469 -14.25 9.65 -40.48
N LEU A 470 -15.41 10.25 -40.19
CA LEU A 470 -16.69 9.79 -40.72
C LEU A 470 -16.98 10.39 -42.10
N THR A 471 -17.55 9.58 -42.98
CA THR A 471 -17.94 9.97 -44.34
C THR A 471 -19.07 11.00 -44.34
N PRO A 472 -19.13 11.89 -45.36
CA PRO A 472 -20.25 12.81 -45.57
C PRO A 472 -21.59 12.07 -45.69
N ARG A 473 -22.67 12.66 -45.15
CA ARG A 473 -24.01 12.04 -45.04
C ARG A 473 -24.66 11.79 -46.41
N SER A 474 -25.27 10.61 -46.59
CA SER A 474 -26.18 10.29 -47.71
C SER A 474 -27.52 9.66 -47.27
N THR A 475 -27.60 9.08 -46.06
CA THR A 475 -28.80 8.42 -45.49
C THR A 475 -28.93 8.66 -43.98
N THR A 476 -29.99 8.11 -43.35
CA THR A 476 -30.21 8.16 -41.89
C THR A 476 -29.14 7.36 -41.15
N ARG A 477 -28.51 7.93 -40.12
CA ARG A 477 -27.41 7.28 -39.39
C ARG A 477 -27.84 6.80 -38.00
N VAL A 478 -27.69 5.51 -37.74
CA VAL A 478 -28.17 4.83 -36.52
C VAL A 478 -27.01 4.25 -35.73
N GLY A 479 -26.84 4.69 -34.48
CA GLY A 479 -25.86 4.11 -33.56
C GLY A 479 -26.34 2.82 -32.94
N LEU A 480 -25.48 1.80 -32.83
CA LEU A 480 -25.82 0.51 -32.20
C LEU A 480 -24.93 0.19 -31.00
N VAL A 481 -25.57 -0.24 -29.90
CA VAL A 481 -24.95 -0.81 -28.69
C VAL A 481 -25.83 -1.97 -28.19
N TRP A 482 -25.28 -3.18 -28.09
CA TRP A 482 -26.05 -4.37 -27.73
C TRP A 482 -25.61 -5.03 -26.43
N ALA A 483 -24.47 -4.63 -25.88
CA ALA A 483 -23.94 -5.21 -24.66
C ALA A 483 -23.35 -4.16 -23.71
N GLY A 484 -23.58 -4.35 -22.42
CA GLY A 484 -22.92 -3.60 -21.35
C GLY A 484 -21.53 -4.14 -21.02
N ASN A 485 -20.96 -3.63 -19.92
CA ASN A 485 -19.68 -4.11 -19.39
C ASN A 485 -19.77 -5.60 -18.99
N PRO A 486 -18.92 -6.49 -19.57
CA PRO A 486 -18.90 -7.92 -19.25
C PRO A 486 -18.69 -8.26 -17.77
N THR A 487 -18.01 -7.40 -17.00
CA THR A 487 -17.74 -7.61 -15.57
C THR A 487 -18.87 -7.14 -14.66
N HIS A 488 -19.91 -6.53 -15.21
CA HIS A 488 -21.08 -6.10 -14.45
C HIS A 488 -21.91 -7.31 -14.02
N ALA A 489 -22.30 -7.37 -12.74
CA ALA A 489 -23.03 -8.52 -12.17
C ALA A 489 -24.33 -8.88 -12.93
N ASN A 490 -25.01 -7.88 -13.51
CA ASN A 490 -26.24 -8.08 -14.29
C ASN A 490 -26.01 -8.19 -15.81
N ASN A 491 -24.77 -8.27 -16.30
CA ASN A 491 -24.47 -8.20 -17.74
C ASN A 491 -25.17 -9.29 -18.54
N MET A 492 -25.15 -10.52 -18.03
CA MET A 492 -25.77 -11.68 -18.68
C MET A 492 -27.27 -11.54 -18.92
N ARG A 493 -27.96 -10.71 -18.14
CA ARG A 493 -29.42 -10.54 -18.23
C ARG A 493 -29.84 -9.35 -19.08
N ARG A 494 -28.96 -8.37 -19.30
CA ARG A 494 -29.26 -7.12 -20.04
C ARG A 494 -28.60 -6.99 -21.40
N SER A 495 -27.59 -7.81 -21.68
CA SER A 495 -26.84 -7.78 -22.93
C SER A 495 -27.40 -8.80 -23.93
N LEU A 496 -27.30 -8.47 -25.21
CA LEU A 496 -27.68 -9.34 -26.33
C LEU A 496 -26.42 -9.79 -27.08
N SER A 497 -26.55 -10.76 -27.99
CA SER A 497 -25.55 -10.98 -29.03
C SER A 497 -25.87 -10.10 -30.24
N LEU A 498 -24.85 -9.73 -31.03
CA LEU A 498 -25.06 -8.97 -32.26
C LEU A 498 -25.88 -9.77 -33.28
N ALA A 499 -25.72 -11.11 -33.30
CA ALA A 499 -26.50 -12.01 -34.15
C ALA A 499 -28.02 -11.85 -33.91
N ALA A 500 -28.44 -11.59 -32.67
CA ALA A 500 -29.85 -11.35 -32.36
C ALA A 500 -30.41 -10.07 -33.02
N LEU A 501 -29.54 -9.14 -33.44
CA LEU A 501 -29.93 -7.87 -34.08
C LEU A 501 -29.85 -7.92 -35.62
N GLU A 502 -29.49 -9.05 -36.23
CA GLU A 502 -29.43 -9.21 -37.70
C GLU A 502 -30.67 -8.70 -38.46
N PRO A 503 -31.92 -8.88 -37.97
CA PRO A 503 -33.10 -8.32 -38.65
C PRO A 503 -33.07 -6.79 -38.79
N LEU A 504 -32.37 -6.07 -37.91
CA LEU A 504 -32.16 -4.61 -38.02
C LEU A 504 -31.14 -4.28 -39.10
N LEU A 505 -30.05 -5.05 -39.17
CA LEU A 505 -28.93 -4.82 -40.09
C LEU A 505 -29.36 -4.97 -41.56
N ALA A 506 -30.42 -5.74 -41.83
CA ALA A 506 -31.00 -5.89 -43.16
C ALA A 506 -31.67 -4.61 -43.73
N ILE A 507 -31.87 -3.57 -42.91
CA ILE A 507 -32.54 -2.32 -43.33
C ILE A 507 -31.53 -1.40 -44.03
N THR A 508 -31.52 -1.45 -45.36
CA THR A 508 -30.56 -0.70 -46.21
C THR A 508 -30.85 0.79 -46.35
N SER A 509 -31.97 1.29 -45.82
CA SER A 509 -32.28 2.73 -45.78
C SER A 509 -31.53 3.48 -44.67
N CYS A 510 -30.80 2.76 -43.81
CA CYS A 510 -30.02 3.31 -42.71
C CYS A 510 -28.53 2.95 -42.86
N GLU A 511 -27.65 3.85 -42.44
CA GLU A 511 -26.23 3.57 -42.20
C GLU A 511 -26.06 3.28 -40.70
N PHE A 512 -25.61 2.07 -40.36
CA PHE A 512 -25.39 1.68 -38.97
C PHE A 512 -23.96 1.97 -38.53
N VAL A 513 -23.83 2.65 -37.39
CA VAL A 513 -22.56 2.99 -36.75
C VAL A 513 -22.45 2.22 -35.44
N VAL A 514 -21.47 1.34 -35.35
CA VAL A 514 -21.24 0.53 -34.14
C VAL A 514 -20.49 1.37 -33.11
N LEU A 515 -21.20 1.69 -32.01
CA LEU A 515 -20.67 2.41 -30.86
C LEU A 515 -20.17 1.46 -29.75
N GLN A 516 -20.46 0.16 -29.88
CA GLN A 516 -20.02 -0.87 -28.96
C GLN A 516 -18.49 -0.87 -28.84
N LYS A 517 -17.98 -0.67 -27.62
CA LYS A 517 -16.53 -0.60 -27.36
C LYS A 517 -15.89 -1.98 -27.24
N ASP A 518 -16.45 -2.83 -26.38
CA ASP A 518 -15.96 -4.19 -26.17
C ASP A 518 -16.74 -5.15 -27.06
N ILE A 519 -16.04 -5.81 -27.99
CA ILE A 519 -16.63 -6.70 -29.01
C ILE A 519 -16.14 -8.12 -28.75
N SER A 520 -17.10 -9.06 -28.56
CA SER A 520 -16.78 -10.47 -28.35
C SER A 520 -16.27 -11.14 -29.63
N ALA A 521 -15.59 -12.29 -29.50
CA ALA A 521 -15.13 -13.06 -30.65
C ALA A 521 -16.28 -13.58 -31.52
N GLU A 522 -17.47 -13.78 -30.93
CA GLU A 522 -18.68 -14.18 -31.64
C GLU A 522 -19.28 -13.01 -32.41
N ASP A 523 -19.45 -11.85 -31.76
CA ASP A 523 -19.97 -10.65 -32.41
C ASP A 523 -19.05 -10.16 -33.53
N ARG A 524 -17.72 -10.34 -33.40
CA ARG A 524 -16.76 -10.03 -34.47
C ARG A 524 -17.08 -10.79 -35.76
N ARG A 525 -17.47 -12.06 -35.68
CA ARG A 525 -17.80 -12.86 -36.86
C ARG A 525 -19.02 -12.30 -37.59
N VAL A 526 -19.99 -11.76 -36.84
CA VAL A 526 -21.16 -11.09 -37.42
C VAL A 526 -20.75 -9.77 -38.08
N LEU A 527 -19.88 -8.97 -37.44
CA LEU A 527 -19.35 -7.74 -38.04
C LEU A 527 -18.56 -8.01 -39.33
N ASP A 528 -17.74 -9.06 -39.35
CA ASP A 528 -16.96 -9.46 -40.54
C ASP A 528 -17.88 -9.89 -41.70
N ALA A 529 -19.08 -10.40 -41.40
CA ALA A 529 -20.10 -10.74 -42.39
C ALA A 529 -20.90 -9.52 -42.90
N HIS A 530 -20.79 -8.38 -42.21
CA HIS A 530 -21.50 -7.13 -42.50
C HIS A 530 -20.51 -5.96 -42.69
N PRO A 531 -19.70 -5.96 -43.76
CA PRO A 531 -18.66 -4.94 -44.00
C PRO A 531 -19.22 -3.52 -44.25
N GLU A 532 -20.52 -3.38 -44.47
CA GLU A 532 -21.23 -2.11 -44.59
C GLU A 532 -21.39 -1.35 -43.25
N LEU A 533 -21.18 -2.02 -42.11
CA LEU A 533 -21.28 -1.40 -40.79
C LEU A 533 -20.06 -0.53 -40.48
N VAL A 534 -20.30 0.68 -39.99
CA VAL A 534 -19.23 1.62 -39.63
C VAL A 534 -18.80 1.37 -38.18
N VAL A 535 -17.72 0.60 -37.99
CA VAL A 535 -17.22 0.23 -36.65
C VAL A 535 -16.25 1.27 -36.10
N VAL A 536 -16.67 1.98 -35.06
CA VAL A 536 -15.88 3.06 -34.43
C VAL A 536 -15.70 2.90 -32.93
N GLY A 537 -16.57 2.14 -32.25
CA GLY A 537 -16.56 2.01 -30.78
C GLY A 537 -15.22 1.54 -30.18
N GLU A 538 -14.50 0.64 -30.84
CA GLU A 538 -13.18 0.16 -30.40
C GLU A 538 -12.09 1.24 -30.40
N GLN A 539 -12.31 2.32 -31.15
CA GLN A 539 -11.38 3.46 -31.22
C GLN A 539 -11.67 4.52 -30.14
N PHE A 540 -12.70 4.34 -29.31
CA PHE A 540 -13.06 5.30 -28.27
C PHE A 540 -12.10 5.22 -27.09
N GLU A 541 -11.41 6.32 -26.79
CA GLU A 541 -10.60 6.47 -25.60
C GLU A 541 -11.51 6.66 -24.38
N ASP A 542 -12.49 7.56 -24.49
CA ASP A 542 -13.41 7.93 -23.41
C ASP A 542 -14.81 8.32 -23.91
N PHE A 543 -15.68 8.82 -23.01
CA PHE A 543 -17.05 9.20 -23.37
C PHE A 543 -17.14 10.49 -24.21
N SER A 544 -16.07 11.27 -24.33
CA SER A 544 -16.02 12.45 -25.19
C SER A 544 -15.96 12.03 -26.67
N ASP A 545 -15.25 10.94 -26.99
CA ASP A 545 -15.30 10.31 -28.32
C ASP A 545 -16.70 9.78 -28.63
N THR A 546 -17.32 9.09 -27.66
CA THR A 546 -18.69 8.58 -27.82
C THR A 546 -19.67 9.72 -28.08
N ALA A 547 -19.60 10.81 -27.30
CA ALA A 547 -20.44 12.00 -27.49
C ALA A 547 -20.19 12.68 -28.84
N ALA A 548 -18.92 12.77 -29.28
CA ALA A 548 -18.56 13.36 -30.57
C ALA A 548 -19.18 12.58 -31.72
N VAL A 549 -19.01 11.26 -31.76
CA VAL A 549 -19.65 10.41 -32.79
C VAL A 549 -21.16 10.49 -32.70
N MET A 550 -21.71 10.38 -31.49
CA MET A 550 -23.15 10.41 -31.24
C MET A 550 -23.81 11.72 -31.70
N SER A 551 -23.10 12.84 -31.62
CA SER A 551 -23.60 14.13 -32.12
C SER A 551 -23.90 14.13 -33.63
N MET A 552 -23.28 13.23 -34.38
CA MET A 552 -23.45 13.04 -35.83
C MET A 552 -24.45 11.93 -36.19
N LEU A 553 -25.13 11.34 -35.21
CA LEU A 553 -26.17 10.33 -35.40
C LEU A 553 -27.58 10.94 -35.35
N ASP A 554 -28.52 10.29 -36.03
CA ASP A 554 -29.94 10.63 -36.02
C ASP A 554 -30.72 9.86 -34.94
N LEU A 555 -30.32 8.61 -34.68
CA LEU A 555 -30.91 7.72 -33.69
C LEU A 555 -29.83 6.87 -33.02
N VAL A 556 -29.99 6.54 -31.75
CA VAL A 556 -29.19 5.53 -31.04
C VAL A 556 -30.10 4.39 -30.60
N ILE A 557 -29.77 3.16 -30.93
CA ILE A 557 -30.42 1.96 -30.41
C ILE A 557 -29.45 1.29 -29.45
N SER A 558 -29.87 1.12 -28.19
CA SER A 558 -29.03 0.59 -27.12
C SER A 558 -29.81 -0.41 -26.26
N VAL A 559 -29.12 -1.34 -25.62
CA VAL A 559 -29.64 -1.97 -24.37
C VAL A 559 -29.42 -1.01 -23.19
N ASP A 560 -29.86 -1.39 -21.98
CA ASP A 560 -29.66 -0.58 -20.75
C ASP A 560 -28.16 -0.41 -20.39
N THR A 561 -27.54 0.63 -20.95
CA THR A 561 -26.11 0.97 -20.80
C THR A 561 -25.88 2.46 -20.57
N SER A 562 -24.65 2.82 -20.18
CA SER A 562 -24.21 4.22 -20.12
C SER A 562 -24.35 4.99 -21.43
N VAL A 563 -24.36 4.32 -22.59
CA VAL A 563 -24.55 4.96 -23.89
C VAL A 563 -26.00 5.41 -24.06
N ALA A 564 -26.97 4.63 -23.56
CA ALA A 564 -28.38 5.04 -23.54
C ALA A 564 -28.58 6.31 -22.71
N HIS A 565 -27.96 6.36 -21.52
CA HIS A 565 -27.98 7.54 -20.66
C HIS A 565 -27.30 8.76 -21.31
N LEU A 566 -26.18 8.56 -22.01
CA LEU A 566 -25.48 9.64 -22.72
C LEU A 566 -26.33 10.20 -23.87
N ALA A 567 -26.96 9.33 -24.68
CA ALA A 567 -27.84 9.74 -25.76
C ALA A 567 -29.02 10.57 -25.24
N GLY A 568 -29.68 10.10 -24.18
CA GLY A 568 -30.72 10.86 -23.51
C GLY A 568 -30.22 12.20 -22.96
N ALA A 569 -29.05 12.23 -22.32
CA ALA A 569 -28.47 13.46 -21.76
C ALA A 569 -28.07 14.50 -22.82
N MET A 570 -27.68 14.05 -24.00
CA MET A 570 -27.39 14.87 -25.19
C MET A 570 -28.64 15.26 -25.98
N GLY A 571 -29.83 14.83 -25.54
CA GLY A 571 -31.10 15.07 -26.24
C GLY A 571 -31.18 14.39 -27.61
N LYS A 572 -30.49 13.27 -27.80
CA LYS A 572 -30.59 12.45 -29.01
C LYS A 572 -31.79 11.50 -28.90
N PRO A 573 -32.54 11.27 -30.00
CA PRO A 573 -33.47 10.15 -30.06
C PRO A 573 -32.77 8.85 -29.68
N VAL A 574 -33.32 8.12 -28.72
CA VAL A 574 -32.72 6.88 -28.23
C VAL A 574 -33.78 5.81 -28.03
N TRP A 575 -33.55 4.63 -28.60
CA TRP A 575 -34.41 3.46 -28.41
C TRP A 575 -33.70 2.46 -27.52
N ILE A 576 -34.38 2.00 -26.48
CA ILE A 576 -33.77 1.20 -25.44
C ILE A 576 -34.47 -0.15 -25.37
N LEU A 577 -33.70 -1.22 -25.59
CA LEU A 577 -34.13 -2.59 -25.43
C LEU A 577 -34.03 -2.95 -23.95
N ILE A 578 -35.18 -3.14 -23.30
CA ILE A 578 -35.29 -3.38 -21.86
C ILE A 578 -35.55 -4.87 -21.62
N PRO A 579 -34.70 -5.57 -20.84
CA PRO A 579 -34.90 -6.97 -20.49
C PRO A 579 -36.08 -7.14 -19.52
N PRO A 580 -36.53 -8.39 -19.27
CA PRO A 580 -37.60 -8.66 -18.28
C PRO A 580 -37.32 -8.09 -16.89
N MET A 581 -36.04 -8.05 -16.49
CA MET A 581 -35.59 -7.44 -15.24
C MET A 581 -35.06 -6.05 -15.52
N ALA A 582 -35.98 -5.11 -15.69
CA ALA A 582 -35.65 -3.73 -15.98
C ALA A 582 -34.97 -3.06 -14.79
N ASP A 583 -33.97 -2.21 -15.05
CA ASP A 583 -33.47 -1.29 -14.03
C ASP A 583 -34.58 -0.28 -13.67
N TRP A 584 -34.68 0.04 -12.38
CA TRP A 584 -35.73 0.89 -11.82
C TRP A 584 -35.82 2.27 -12.48
N ARG A 585 -34.72 2.77 -13.08
CA ARG A 585 -34.67 4.08 -13.79
C ARG A 585 -35.63 4.13 -14.97
N TRP A 586 -35.96 2.98 -15.55
CA TRP A 586 -36.87 2.89 -16.68
C TRP A 586 -38.34 2.75 -16.23
N LEU A 587 -38.60 2.59 -14.93
CA LEU A 587 -39.92 2.33 -14.32
C LEU A 587 -40.62 1.09 -14.92
N HIS A 588 -41.79 0.75 -14.41
CA HIS A 588 -42.65 -0.33 -14.92
C HIS A 588 -43.75 0.21 -15.87
N ASP A 589 -44.30 -0.68 -16.72
CA ASP A 589 -45.51 -0.44 -17.53
C ASP A 589 -45.56 0.79 -18.43
N ARG A 590 -44.41 1.22 -18.99
CA ARG A 590 -44.36 2.38 -19.89
C ARG A 590 -43.38 2.23 -21.05
N ALA A 591 -43.71 2.87 -22.18
CA ALA A 591 -42.91 2.84 -23.41
C ALA A 591 -42.00 4.08 -23.59
N ASP A 592 -41.99 4.99 -22.63
CA ASP A 592 -41.24 6.25 -22.61
C ASP A 592 -40.43 6.38 -21.31
N SER A 593 -39.55 7.39 -21.21
CA SER A 593 -38.78 7.68 -19.98
C SER A 593 -39.05 9.09 -19.46
N PRO A 594 -39.44 9.26 -18.18
CA PRO A 594 -39.58 10.60 -17.61
C PRO A 594 -38.22 11.24 -17.31
N TRP A 595 -37.14 10.45 -17.29
CA TRP A 595 -35.77 10.94 -17.16
C TRP A 595 -35.19 11.45 -18.49
N TYR A 596 -35.64 10.89 -19.62
CA TYR A 596 -35.14 11.20 -20.95
C TYR A 596 -36.31 11.33 -21.93
N PRO A 597 -36.80 12.56 -22.20
CA PRO A 597 -37.95 12.79 -23.07
C PRO A 597 -37.78 12.25 -24.50
N THR A 598 -36.55 12.03 -24.96
CA THR A 598 -36.23 11.48 -26.29
C THR A 598 -36.14 9.96 -26.33
N ALA A 599 -36.36 9.27 -25.19
CA ALA A 599 -36.23 7.82 -25.10
C ALA A 599 -37.53 7.08 -25.42
N ARG A 600 -37.43 6.02 -26.23
CA ARG A 600 -38.49 5.02 -26.47
C ARG A 600 -38.03 3.67 -25.94
N LEU A 601 -38.86 3.00 -25.16
CA LEU A 601 -38.55 1.74 -24.48
C LEU A 601 -39.25 0.57 -25.18
N TYR A 602 -38.49 -0.48 -25.49
CA TYR A 602 -38.98 -1.74 -26.02
C TYR A 602 -38.76 -2.82 -24.97
N ARG A 603 -39.83 -3.21 -24.29
CA ARG A 603 -39.78 -4.14 -23.16
C ARG A 603 -40.02 -5.56 -23.62
N ARG A 604 -39.19 -6.47 -23.10
CA ARG A 604 -39.39 -7.92 -23.22
C ARG A 604 -39.97 -8.45 -21.91
N ALA A 605 -41.18 -9.01 -21.94
CA ALA A 605 -41.71 -9.78 -20.81
C ALA A 605 -41.03 -11.16 -20.71
N TYR A 606 -41.05 -11.78 -19.53
CA TYR A 606 -40.36 -13.06 -19.27
C TYR A 606 -40.83 -14.19 -20.21
N GLU A 607 -42.11 -14.18 -20.61
CA GLU A 607 -42.73 -15.18 -21.49
C GLU A 607 -42.59 -14.88 -23.00
N VAL A 608 -42.03 -13.72 -23.35
CA VAL A 608 -41.95 -13.27 -24.74
C VAL A 608 -40.56 -13.58 -25.32
N GLU A 609 -40.56 -14.26 -26.47
CA GLU A 609 -39.34 -14.52 -27.24
C GLU A 609 -38.69 -13.23 -27.73
N LEU A 610 -37.36 -13.14 -27.60
CA LEU A 610 -36.57 -11.95 -27.96
C LEU A 610 -36.83 -11.51 -29.41
N ASP A 611 -36.96 -12.46 -30.32
CA ASP A 611 -37.20 -12.26 -31.75
C ASP A 611 -38.48 -11.44 -32.04
N VAL A 612 -39.51 -11.54 -31.18
CA VAL A 612 -40.72 -10.70 -31.31
C VAL A 612 -40.39 -9.22 -31.09
N VAL A 613 -39.58 -8.91 -30.08
CA VAL A 613 -39.18 -7.53 -29.75
C VAL A 613 -38.27 -6.97 -30.83
N ILE A 614 -37.31 -7.76 -31.33
CA ILE A 614 -36.41 -7.32 -32.40
C ILE A 614 -37.16 -7.03 -33.70
N ARG A 615 -38.14 -7.86 -34.09
CA ARG A 615 -38.99 -7.58 -35.24
C ARG A 615 -39.81 -6.29 -35.09
N GLN A 616 -40.32 -6.01 -33.90
CA GLN A 616 -41.03 -4.76 -33.62
C GLN A 616 -40.11 -3.56 -33.83
N VAL A 617 -38.88 -3.62 -33.30
CA VAL A 617 -37.86 -2.57 -33.46
C VAL A 617 -37.47 -2.39 -34.93
N ALA A 618 -37.33 -3.48 -35.68
CA ALA A 618 -37.05 -3.44 -37.12
C ALA A 618 -38.17 -2.74 -37.90
N HIS A 619 -39.43 -3.07 -37.58
CA HIS A 619 -40.61 -2.46 -38.17
C HIS A 619 -40.66 -0.94 -37.89
N ASP A 620 -40.47 -0.55 -36.63
CA ASP A 620 -40.43 0.85 -36.24
C ASP A 620 -39.27 1.60 -36.90
N LEU A 621 -38.09 0.99 -37.01
CA LEU A 621 -36.90 1.61 -37.61
C LEU A 621 -37.09 1.89 -39.10
N ALA A 622 -37.72 0.97 -39.84
CA ALA A 622 -38.02 1.17 -41.26
C ALA A 622 -38.95 2.38 -41.50
N ALA A 623 -39.83 2.69 -40.54
CA ALA A 623 -40.73 3.84 -40.57
C ALA A 623 -40.10 5.15 -40.05
N PHE A 624 -38.93 5.09 -39.37
CA PHE A 624 -38.29 6.25 -38.77
C PHE A 624 -37.83 7.28 -39.81
N ARG A 625 -38.07 8.57 -39.54
CA ARG A 625 -37.62 9.70 -40.36
C ARG A 625 -37.00 10.76 -39.44
N PRO A 626 -35.77 11.23 -39.68
CA PRO A 626 -35.14 12.25 -38.84
C PRO A 626 -35.77 13.63 -39.06
N ASP A 627 -35.79 14.46 -38.01
CA ASP A 627 -36.29 15.84 -38.10
C ASP A 627 -35.38 16.71 -38.98
N ALA A 628 -35.99 17.52 -39.87
CA ALA A 628 -35.26 18.32 -40.85
C ALA A 628 -34.30 19.35 -40.21
N GLU A 629 -34.59 19.84 -39.01
CA GLU A 629 -33.71 20.78 -38.27
C GLU A 629 -32.49 20.10 -37.62
N SER A 630 -32.54 18.79 -37.32
CA SER A 630 -31.38 18.06 -36.76
C SER A 630 -30.34 17.65 -37.82
N SER A 631 -30.62 17.95 -39.10
CA SER A 631 -29.87 17.48 -40.27
C SER A 631 -28.84 18.47 -40.84
N ALA A 632 -28.78 19.71 -40.35
CA ALA A 632 -27.86 20.73 -40.87
C ALA A 632 -26.46 20.67 -40.21
N PRO A 633 -25.35 20.55 -40.97
CA PRO A 633 -24.02 20.78 -40.43
C PRO A 633 -23.89 22.26 -40.08
N SER A 634 -23.76 22.57 -38.78
CA SER A 634 -23.64 23.92 -38.25
C SER A 634 -22.46 24.66 -38.89
N LYS A 635 -22.75 25.85 -39.46
CA LYS A 635 -21.80 26.90 -39.82
C LYS A 635 -20.75 27.10 -38.72
N LEU A 636 -19.51 26.64 -38.95
CA LEU A 636 -18.38 26.88 -38.04
C LEU A 636 -17.07 26.96 -38.83
N VAL A 637 -16.98 27.95 -39.73
CA VAL A 637 -15.68 28.44 -40.20
C VAL A 637 -15.70 29.96 -40.10
N ALA A 638 -15.34 30.46 -38.93
CA ALA A 638 -14.96 31.86 -38.76
C ALA A 638 -13.58 32.09 -39.42
N GLY A 639 -13.30 33.30 -39.91
CA GLY A 639 -12.02 33.59 -40.56
C GLY A 639 -10.81 33.42 -39.61
N PRO A 640 -9.55 33.34 -40.12
CA PRO A 640 -8.35 33.10 -39.30
C PRO A 640 -8.22 34.04 -38.08
N THR A 641 -8.62 35.30 -38.25
CA THR A 641 -8.62 36.32 -37.19
C THR A 641 -9.63 36.04 -36.07
N GLU A 642 -10.82 35.55 -36.42
CA GLU A 642 -11.88 35.23 -35.47
C GLU A 642 -11.59 33.89 -34.76
N ALA A 643 -11.03 32.94 -35.50
CA ALA A 643 -10.48 31.70 -34.98
C ALA A 643 -9.37 31.97 -33.96
N LEU A 644 -8.42 32.87 -34.24
CA LEU A 644 -7.37 33.26 -33.30
C LEU A 644 -7.91 33.91 -32.02
N LYS A 645 -8.95 34.75 -32.12
CA LYS A 645 -9.63 35.33 -30.95
C LYS A 645 -10.28 34.25 -30.08
N ALA A 646 -10.98 33.30 -30.71
CA ALA A 646 -11.58 32.17 -30.01
C ALA A 646 -10.51 31.28 -29.35
N ALA A 647 -9.44 30.94 -30.08
CA ALA A 647 -8.33 30.14 -29.56
C ALA A 647 -7.65 30.80 -28.37
N THR A 648 -7.42 32.11 -28.44
CA THR A 648 -6.81 32.87 -27.33
C THR A 648 -7.73 32.94 -26.12
N PHE A 649 -9.03 33.10 -26.33
CA PHE A 649 -10.01 33.02 -25.25
C PHE A 649 -9.99 31.64 -24.58
N LEU A 650 -9.98 30.56 -25.35
CA LEU A 650 -9.91 29.18 -24.84
C LEU A 650 -8.60 28.93 -24.08
N HIS A 651 -7.46 29.37 -24.63
CA HIS A 651 -6.15 29.29 -23.99
C HIS A 651 -6.16 29.96 -22.62
N ASN A 652 -6.70 31.19 -22.55
CA ASN A 652 -6.76 31.96 -21.31
C ASN A 652 -7.73 31.37 -20.27
N ASN A 653 -8.74 30.61 -20.70
CA ASN A 653 -9.68 29.91 -19.81
C ASN A 653 -9.22 28.48 -19.46
N GLY A 654 -7.99 28.08 -19.82
CA GLY A 654 -7.44 26.76 -19.51
C GLY A 654 -7.92 25.62 -20.43
N GLN A 655 -8.72 25.92 -21.46
CA GLN A 655 -9.21 24.97 -22.46
C GLN A 655 -8.13 24.76 -23.55
N MET A 656 -6.99 24.21 -23.13
CA MET A 656 -5.76 24.19 -23.94
C MET A 656 -5.89 23.35 -25.21
N ASP A 657 -6.57 22.20 -25.16
CA ASP A 657 -6.66 21.29 -26.32
C ASP A 657 -7.55 21.86 -27.45
N ASP A 658 -8.64 22.52 -27.09
CA ASP A 658 -9.49 23.22 -28.06
C ASP A 658 -8.76 24.44 -28.66
N ALA A 659 -8.00 25.18 -27.85
CA ALA A 659 -7.15 26.27 -28.34
C ALA A 659 -6.09 25.77 -29.33
N ILE A 660 -5.40 24.65 -29.00
CA ILE A 660 -4.41 24.00 -29.86
C ILE A 660 -5.02 23.59 -31.20
N ALA A 661 -6.21 22.98 -31.19
CA ALA A 661 -6.90 22.56 -32.41
C ALA A 661 -7.16 23.74 -33.34
N ILE A 662 -7.56 24.88 -32.78
CA ILE A 662 -7.80 26.09 -33.56
C ILE A 662 -6.48 26.71 -34.06
N TYR A 663 -5.42 26.78 -33.23
CA TYR A 663 -4.11 27.25 -33.69
C TYR A 663 -3.57 26.42 -34.87
N LEU A 664 -3.72 25.09 -34.81
CA LEU A 664 -3.34 24.20 -35.91
C LEU A 664 -4.17 24.47 -37.17
N GLY A 665 -5.49 24.70 -37.04
CA GLY A 665 -6.35 25.08 -38.15
C GLY A 665 -5.94 26.41 -38.80
N VAL A 666 -5.59 27.41 -37.98
CA VAL A 666 -5.05 28.69 -38.47
C VAL A 666 -3.73 28.49 -39.20
N LEU A 667 -2.81 27.66 -38.68
CA LEU A 667 -1.52 27.38 -39.32
C LEU A 667 -1.63 26.57 -40.63
N GLN A 668 -2.73 25.84 -40.85
CA GLN A 668 -3.00 25.22 -42.15
C GLN A 668 -3.29 26.26 -43.24
N ILE A 669 -3.90 27.39 -42.85
CA ILE A 669 -4.25 28.49 -43.77
C ILE A 669 -3.09 29.48 -43.88
N GLU A 670 -2.49 29.86 -42.75
CA GLU A 670 -1.39 30.81 -42.64
C GLU A 670 -0.19 30.20 -41.87
N PRO A 671 0.68 29.40 -42.51
CA PRO A 671 1.79 28.72 -41.84
C PRO A 671 2.79 29.65 -41.13
N GLY A 672 2.90 30.89 -41.59
CA GLY A 672 3.78 31.93 -41.04
C GLY A 672 3.13 32.83 -39.98
N ASN A 673 1.90 32.54 -39.55
CA ASN A 673 1.18 33.39 -38.59
C ASN A 673 1.92 33.42 -37.23
N PHE A 674 2.34 34.62 -36.82
CA PHE A 674 3.15 34.80 -35.61
C PHE A 674 2.42 34.32 -34.35
N ASP A 675 1.17 34.77 -34.15
CA ASP A 675 0.42 34.52 -32.91
C ASP A 675 0.07 33.04 -32.78
N ALA A 676 -0.31 32.38 -33.89
CA ALA A 676 -0.57 30.94 -33.90
C ALA A 676 0.69 30.12 -33.60
N ASN A 677 1.85 30.44 -34.21
CA ASN A 677 3.11 29.73 -33.94
C ASN A 677 3.60 29.96 -32.50
N HIS A 678 3.57 31.20 -32.01
CA HIS A 678 4.05 31.54 -30.66
C HIS A 678 3.16 30.92 -29.58
N LEU A 679 1.84 31.10 -29.65
CA LEU A 679 0.91 30.60 -28.62
C LEU A 679 0.75 29.08 -28.67
N LEU A 680 0.82 28.46 -29.85
CA LEU A 680 0.92 27.00 -29.94
C LEU A 680 2.21 26.49 -29.31
N GLY A 681 3.34 27.17 -29.53
CA GLY A 681 4.60 26.83 -28.87
C GLY A 681 4.52 26.93 -27.34
N VAL A 682 3.86 27.96 -26.81
CA VAL A 682 3.59 28.11 -25.37
C VAL A 682 2.71 26.96 -24.85
N ALA A 683 1.66 26.61 -25.59
CA ALA A 683 0.76 25.50 -25.26
C ALA A 683 1.51 24.15 -25.24
N ARG A 684 2.35 23.88 -26.25
CA ARG A 684 3.17 22.66 -26.32
C ARG A 684 4.19 22.57 -25.19
N ARG A 685 4.77 23.70 -24.77
CA ARG A 685 5.63 23.75 -23.58
C ARG A 685 4.86 23.36 -22.32
N ALA A 686 3.64 23.84 -22.14
CA ALA A 686 2.80 23.48 -21.00
C ALA A 686 2.44 21.98 -20.98
N GLN A 687 2.36 21.33 -22.15
CA GLN A 687 2.18 19.88 -22.30
C GLN A 687 3.48 19.06 -22.15
N GLY A 688 4.63 19.69 -21.84
CA GLY A 688 5.93 19.01 -21.76
C GLY A 688 6.56 18.64 -23.11
N ARG A 689 5.96 19.06 -24.24
CA ARG A 689 6.47 18.80 -25.60
C ARG A 689 7.51 19.86 -25.98
N PHE A 690 8.64 19.85 -25.30
CA PHE A 690 9.63 20.93 -25.37
C PHE A 690 10.29 21.08 -26.75
N ALA A 691 10.58 19.98 -27.45
CA ALA A 691 11.21 20.05 -28.77
C ALA A 691 10.32 20.73 -29.83
N GLU A 692 9.03 20.40 -29.86
CA GLU A 692 8.06 21.04 -30.75
C GLU A 692 7.81 22.50 -30.36
N ALA A 693 7.76 22.79 -29.06
CA ALA A 693 7.64 24.16 -28.58
C ALA A 693 8.81 25.03 -29.07
N GLU A 694 10.04 24.50 -29.05
CA GLU A 694 11.22 25.18 -29.55
C GLU A 694 11.10 25.52 -31.04
N GLU A 695 10.73 24.53 -31.87
CA GLU A 695 10.56 24.72 -33.31
C GLU A 695 9.49 25.77 -33.63
N LEU A 696 8.32 25.69 -32.98
CA LEU A 696 7.21 26.63 -33.20
C LEU A 696 7.58 28.05 -32.79
N ILE A 697 8.26 28.24 -31.66
CA ILE A 697 8.69 29.56 -31.20
C ILE A 697 9.79 30.12 -32.11
N LEU A 698 10.71 29.29 -32.60
CA LEU A 698 11.70 29.69 -33.61
C LEU A 698 11.04 30.13 -34.92
N ARG A 699 10.01 29.40 -35.39
CA ARG A 699 9.20 29.80 -36.56
C ARG A 699 8.51 31.14 -36.36
N ALA A 700 7.95 31.40 -35.18
CA ALA A 700 7.38 32.71 -34.85
C ALA A 700 8.46 33.80 -34.91
N LEU A 701 9.63 33.54 -34.33
CA LEU A 701 10.76 34.47 -34.31
C LEU A 701 11.37 34.73 -35.69
N ASN A 702 11.22 33.83 -36.68
CA ASN A 702 11.63 34.14 -38.06
C ASN A 702 10.89 35.36 -38.63
N SER A 703 9.61 35.53 -38.28
CA SER A 703 8.80 36.68 -38.72
C SER A 703 9.03 37.93 -37.87
N ARG A 704 9.29 37.77 -36.57
CA ARG A 704 9.53 38.86 -35.61
C ARG A 704 10.73 38.53 -34.70
N PRO A 705 11.99 38.67 -35.17
CA PRO A 705 13.20 38.18 -34.49
C PRO A 705 13.50 38.81 -33.13
N ASN A 706 12.89 39.96 -32.86
CA ASN A 706 13.15 40.77 -31.68
C ASN A 706 11.96 40.80 -30.71
N ASN A 707 10.98 39.92 -30.87
CA ASN A 707 9.85 39.83 -29.94
C ASN A 707 10.32 39.26 -28.58
N LEU A 708 10.36 40.12 -27.56
CA LEU A 708 10.87 39.76 -26.23
C LEU A 708 10.07 38.63 -25.55
N PRO A 709 8.72 38.61 -25.57
CA PRO A 709 7.95 37.48 -25.03
C PRO A 709 8.29 36.12 -25.68
N ALA A 710 8.48 36.09 -27.01
CA ALA A 710 8.86 34.88 -27.72
C ALA A 710 10.30 34.44 -27.40
N LEU A 711 11.26 35.37 -27.33
CA LEU A 711 12.64 35.07 -26.91
C LEU A 711 12.69 34.52 -25.48
N ARG A 712 11.91 35.08 -24.56
CA ARG A 712 11.86 34.61 -23.18
C ARG A 712 11.28 33.19 -23.08
N ASN A 713 10.19 32.91 -23.79
CA ASN A 713 9.63 31.55 -23.85
C ASN A 713 10.59 30.55 -24.50
N LEU A 714 11.35 30.97 -25.52
CA LEU A 714 12.39 30.14 -26.13
C LEU A 714 13.49 29.76 -25.12
N ALA A 715 14.04 30.74 -24.39
CA ALA A 715 15.07 30.49 -23.39
C ALA A 715 14.63 29.47 -22.32
N ARG A 716 13.38 29.60 -21.85
CA ARG A 716 12.79 28.67 -20.87
C ARG A 716 12.61 27.25 -21.44
N VAL A 717 12.21 27.13 -22.72
CA VAL A 717 12.11 25.84 -23.42
C VAL A 717 13.50 25.20 -23.58
N GLN A 718 14.50 25.98 -23.98
CA GLN A 718 15.88 25.51 -24.11
C GLN A 718 16.44 25.01 -22.78
N ALA A 719 16.16 25.71 -21.67
CA ALA A 719 16.53 25.26 -20.33
C ALA A 719 15.85 23.91 -19.98
N CYS A 720 14.57 23.72 -20.31
CA CYS A 720 13.87 22.45 -20.11
C CYS A 720 14.42 21.30 -20.97
N LEU A 721 14.97 21.62 -22.15
CA LEU A 721 15.66 20.66 -23.03
C LEU A 721 17.10 20.34 -22.59
N GLY A 722 17.59 20.92 -21.49
CA GLY A 722 18.98 20.80 -21.06
C GLY A 722 19.98 21.58 -21.94
N LYS A 723 19.49 22.40 -22.88
CA LYS A 723 20.30 23.24 -23.77
C LYS A 723 20.71 24.55 -23.07
N HIS A 724 21.32 24.42 -21.89
CA HIS A 724 21.59 25.55 -20.99
C HIS A 724 22.52 26.61 -21.61
N GLY A 725 23.46 26.23 -22.47
CA GLY A 725 24.31 27.19 -23.20
C GLY A 725 23.49 28.12 -24.12
N LEU A 726 22.60 27.56 -24.93
CA LEU A 726 21.72 28.33 -25.81
C LEU A 726 20.72 29.19 -25.03
N ALA A 727 20.25 28.71 -23.88
CA ALA A 727 19.38 29.50 -23.01
C ALA A 727 20.10 30.75 -22.46
N VAL A 728 21.39 30.64 -22.10
CA VAL A 728 22.22 31.78 -21.69
C VAL A 728 22.43 32.77 -22.85
N GLU A 729 22.67 32.30 -24.06
CA GLU A 729 22.78 33.16 -25.25
C GLU A 729 21.44 33.87 -25.57
N THR A 730 20.33 33.15 -25.49
CA THR A 730 18.99 33.69 -25.76
C THR A 730 18.57 34.73 -24.72
N THR A 731 18.88 34.50 -23.44
CA THR A 731 18.65 35.49 -22.37
C THR A 731 19.56 36.70 -22.49
N ALA A 732 20.84 36.52 -22.88
CA ALA A 732 21.75 37.64 -23.15
C ALA A 732 21.21 38.58 -24.23
N ARG A 733 20.58 38.06 -25.29
CA ARG A 733 19.92 38.88 -26.32
C ARG A 733 18.73 39.69 -25.81
N ILE A 734 18.05 39.22 -24.76
CA ILE A 734 16.96 39.96 -24.10
C ILE A 734 17.57 41.07 -23.24
N ILE A 735 18.57 40.71 -22.42
CA ILE A 735 19.27 41.62 -21.51
C ILE A 735 19.97 42.76 -22.24
N GLU A 736 20.61 42.49 -23.38
CA GLU A 736 21.28 43.52 -24.19
C GLU A 736 20.31 44.62 -24.65
N ARG A 737 19.03 44.26 -24.86
CA ARG A 737 18.00 45.17 -25.36
C ARG A 737 17.20 45.82 -24.24
N ASP A 738 16.96 45.07 -23.19
CA ASP A 738 16.26 45.52 -22.00
C ASP A 738 17.06 45.08 -20.76
N PRO A 739 18.09 45.85 -20.36
CA PRO A 739 18.86 45.55 -19.16
C PRO A 739 18.01 45.57 -17.88
N ALA A 740 16.85 46.24 -17.90
CA ALA A 740 15.93 46.31 -16.77
C ALA A 740 14.99 45.08 -16.68
N ALA A 741 15.10 44.11 -17.61
CA ALA A 741 14.29 42.89 -17.60
C ALA A 741 14.76 41.90 -16.51
N ALA A 742 14.39 42.16 -15.25
CA ALA A 742 14.75 41.33 -14.09
C ALA A 742 14.49 39.83 -14.29
N GLU A 743 13.37 39.49 -14.95
CA GLU A 743 12.99 38.11 -15.24
C GLU A 743 13.98 37.40 -16.20
N ALA A 744 14.60 38.12 -17.13
CA ALA A 744 15.59 37.56 -18.06
C ALA A 744 16.91 37.23 -17.35
N TRP A 745 17.34 38.10 -16.43
CA TRP A 745 18.48 37.84 -15.54
C TRP A 745 18.23 36.62 -14.64
N SER A 746 17.01 36.47 -14.10
CA SER A 746 16.62 35.28 -13.33
C SER A 746 16.62 34.00 -14.19
N ASP A 747 16.04 34.04 -15.39
CA ASP A 747 16.01 32.90 -16.31
C ASP A 747 17.45 32.51 -16.76
N GLN A 748 18.35 33.49 -16.93
CA GLN A 748 19.77 33.27 -17.21
C GLN A 748 20.46 32.56 -16.04
N ALA A 749 20.24 33.03 -14.81
CA ALA A 749 20.84 32.44 -13.61
C ALA A 749 20.50 30.96 -13.45
N VAL A 750 19.25 30.55 -13.69
CA VAL A 750 18.83 29.13 -13.63
C VAL A 750 19.69 28.26 -14.56
N SER A 751 19.96 28.74 -15.77
CA SER A 751 20.79 28.01 -16.74
C SER A 751 22.27 27.99 -16.34
N LEU A 752 22.80 29.07 -15.75
CA LEU A 752 24.16 29.13 -15.23
C LEU A 752 24.38 28.20 -14.03
N ILE A 753 23.37 28.03 -13.16
CA ILE A 753 23.40 27.07 -12.05
C ILE A 753 23.56 25.64 -12.58
N ALA A 754 22.77 25.26 -13.60
CA ALA A 754 22.87 23.94 -14.22
C ALA A 754 24.24 23.69 -14.89
N LEU A 755 24.87 24.75 -15.41
CA LEU A 755 26.24 24.72 -15.96
C LEU A 755 27.34 24.76 -14.89
N LYS A 756 26.99 24.79 -13.59
CA LYS A 756 27.92 24.94 -12.45
C LYS A 756 28.79 26.21 -12.48
N ARG A 757 28.33 27.25 -13.19
CA ARG A 757 28.96 28.58 -13.25
C ARG A 757 28.42 29.45 -12.11
N HIS A 758 28.73 29.04 -10.88
CA HIS A 758 28.09 29.57 -9.66
C HIS A 758 28.31 31.08 -9.45
N ASP A 759 29.51 31.61 -9.74
CA ASP A 759 29.80 33.04 -9.56
C ASP A 759 29.00 33.93 -10.52
N GLU A 760 28.87 33.53 -11.79
CA GLU A 760 28.09 34.27 -12.79
C GLU A 760 26.58 34.16 -12.53
N ALA A 761 26.12 33.01 -12.04
CA ALA A 761 24.75 32.84 -11.58
C ALA A 761 24.45 33.77 -10.40
N LEU A 762 25.37 33.88 -9.44
CA LEU A 762 25.24 34.79 -8.30
C LEU A 762 25.13 36.24 -8.75
N ALA A 763 26.00 36.69 -9.67
CA ALA A 763 25.96 38.05 -10.22
C ALA A 763 24.63 38.35 -10.93
N SER A 764 24.11 37.39 -11.72
CA SER A 764 22.81 37.53 -12.40
C SER A 764 21.64 37.63 -11.41
N LEU A 765 21.71 36.88 -10.31
CA LEU A 765 20.69 36.90 -9.25
C LEU A 765 20.77 38.17 -8.40
N ASP A 766 21.97 38.65 -8.08
CA ASP A 766 22.17 39.92 -7.39
C ASP A 766 21.57 41.06 -8.22
N HIS A 767 21.83 41.11 -9.52
CA HIS A 767 21.25 42.12 -10.40
C HIS A 767 19.72 41.99 -10.55
N THR A 768 19.19 40.77 -10.59
CA THR A 768 17.74 40.53 -10.53
C THR A 768 17.12 41.17 -9.28
N LEU A 769 17.80 41.05 -8.13
CA LEU A 769 17.33 41.56 -6.84
C LEU A 769 17.57 43.06 -6.65
N GLU A 770 18.54 43.66 -7.36
CA GLU A 770 18.68 45.11 -7.48
C GLU A 770 17.47 45.72 -8.22
N LEU A 771 17.07 45.09 -9.33
CA LEU A 771 15.93 45.53 -10.13
C LEU A 771 14.59 45.23 -9.46
N LYS A 772 14.48 44.06 -8.81
CA LYS A 772 13.26 43.57 -8.17
C LYS A 772 13.57 42.91 -6.82
N PRO A 773 13.66 43.71 -5.73
CA PRO A 773 14.04 43.22 -4.40
C PRO A 773 13.11 42.17 -3.76
N ASP A 774 11.87 42.06 -4.25
CA ASP A 774 10.83 41.14 -3.80
C ASP A 774 10.70 39.87 -4.67
N HIS A 775 11.67 39.61 -5.57
CA HIS A 775 11.64 38.44 -6.45
C HIS A 775 11.94 37.13 -5.71
N VAL A 776 10.90 36.46 -5.22
CA VAL A 776 10.98 35.25 -4.38
C VAL A 776 11.82 34.12 -4.98
N HIS A 777 11.63 33.77 -6.26
CA HIS A 777 12.41 32.69 -6.90
C HIS A 777 13.91 33.03 -7.03
N ALA A 778 14.26 34.30 -7.26
CA ALA A 778 15.65 34.74 -7.33
C ALA A 778 16.32 34.67 -5.94
N LEU A 779 15.60 35.05 -4.87
CA LEU A 779 16.08 34.88 -3.49
C LEU A 779 16.35 33.39 -3.15
N ASN A 780 15.45 32.49 -3.55
CA ASN A 780 15.66 31.05 -3.36
C ASN A 780 16.86 30.52 -4.15
N ASN A 781 16.95 30.84 -5.44
CA ASN A 781 18.05 30.39 -6.30
C ASN A 781 19.39 30.97 -5.84
N ARG A 782 19.39 32.20 -5.31
CA ARG A 782 20.57 32.80 -4.69
C ARG A 782 20.99 32.03 -3.45
N GLY A 783 20.04 31.61 -2.62
CA GLY A 783 20.30 30.70 -1.49
C GLY A 783 20.97 29.39 -1.93
N VAL A 784 20.46 28.75 -2.99
CA VAL A 784 21.04 27.53 -3.56
C VAL A 784 22.49 27.74 -4.03
N VAL A 785 22.75 28.81 -4.79
CA VAL A 785 24.10 29.14 -5.27
C VAL A 785 25.06 29.41 -4.12
N LEU A 786 24.63 30.17 -3.11
CA LEU A 786 25.46 30.48 -1.95
C LEU A 786 25.78 29.24 -1.11
N MET A 787 24.87 28.26 -1.01
CA MET A 787 25.18 26.97 -0.39
C MET A 787 26.26 26.19 -1.16
N HIS A 788 26.25 26.22 -2.50
CA HIS A 788 27.32 25.61 -3.32
C HIS A 788 28.67 26.33 -3.17
N LEU A 789 28.65 27.63 -2.85
CA LEU A 789 29.85 28.43 -2.55
C LEU A 789 30.25 28.37 -1.06
N GLU A 790 29.65 27.48 -0.27
CA GLU A 790 29.87 27.31 1.18
C GLU A 790 29.59 28.58 2.02
N ARG A 791 28.83 29.55 1.47
CA ARG A 791 28.41 30.81 2.12
C ARG A 791 27.04 30.64 2.79
N HIS A 792 26.95 29.70 3.73
CA HIS A 792 25.67 29.26 4.31
C HIS A 792 24.91 30.34 5.08
N ASP A 793 25.59 31.29 5.74
CA ASP A 793 24.93 32.41 6.44
C ASP A 793 24.20 33.36 5.48
N GLU A 794 24.83 33.70 4.36
CA GLU A 794 24.21 34.54 3.33
C GLU A 794 23.08 33.80 2.61
N ALA A 795 23.25 32.49 2.40
CA ALA A 795 22.18 31.64 1.87
C ALA A 795 20.95 31.67 2.78
N LEU A 796 21.15 31.49 4.09
CA LEU A 796 20.09 31.55 5.09
C LEU A 796 19.36 32.89 5.06
N SER A 797 20.09 34.01 5.01
CA SER A 797 19.51 35.35 4.91
C SER A 797 18.65 35.55 3.65
N SER A 798 19.11 35.07 2.49
CA SER A 798 18.34 35.09 1.24
C SER A 798 17.05 34.26 1.34
N LEU A 799 17.12 33.07 1.96
CA LEU A 799 16.00 32.16 2.11
C LEU A 799 14.98 32.66 3.15
N ASP A 800 15.44 33.28 4.25
CA ASP A 800 14.60 33.97 5.22
C ASP A 800 13.79 35.10 4.55
N ARG A 801 14.44 35.89 3.69
CA ARG A 801 13.75 36.93 2.90
C ARG A 801 12.71 36.33 1.95
N ALA A 802 13.04 35.23 1.26
CA ALA A 802 12.09 34.54 0.37
C ALA A 802 10.84 34.07 1.13
N LEU A 803 11.01 33.51 2.33
CA LEU A 803 9.92 33.03 3.17
C LEU A 803 9.15 34.15 3.88
N ALA A 804 9.78 35.30 4.15
CA ALA A 804 9.07 36.47 4.65
C ALA A 804 8.08 37.02 3.60
N LEU A 805 8.45 36.95 2.31
CA LEU A 805 7.59 37.36 1.19
C LEU A 805 6.54 36.30 0.86
N GLN A 806 6.92 35.02 0.88
CA GLN A 806 6.04 33.90 0.57
C GLN A 806 6.24 32.75 1.58
N PRO A 807 5.54 32.75 2.72
CA PRO A 807 5.73 31.78 3.80
C PRO A 807 5.52 30.31 3.39
N GLY A 808 4.67 30.06 2.40
CA GLY A 808 4.37 28.72 1.87
C GLY A 808 5.29 28.24 0.74
N PHE A 809 6.44 28.88 0.48
CA PHE A 809 7.29 28.46 -0.64
C PHE A 809 8.13 27.21 -0.30
N ALA A 810 7.66 26.03 -0.71
CA ALA A 810 8.22 24.72 -0.33
C ALA A 810 9.72 24.55 -0.64
N ASP A 811 10.19 25.02 -1.80
CA ASP A 811 11.61 24.93 -2.19
C ASP A 811 12.47 25.78 -1.24
N ALA A 812 12.03 26.99 -0.90
CA ALA A 812 12.75 27.86 0.02
C ALA A 812 12.77 27.29 1.44
N ILE A 813 11.69 26.65 1.91
CA ILE A 813 11.67 25.96 3.21
C ILE A 813 12.67 24.80 3.21
N SER A 814 12.68 24.01 2.13
CA SER A 814 13.61 22.88 1.97
C SER A 814 15.06 23.36 1.99
N ASN A 815 15.39 24.34 1.16
CA ASN A 815 16.73 24.90 1.03
C ASN A 815 17.19 25.61 2.31
N ARG A 816 16.26 26.26 3.05
CA ARG A 816 16.57 26.89 4.33
C ARG A 816 17.02 25.87 5.36
N GLY A 817 16.34 24.74 5.44
CA GLY A 817 16.74 23.65 6.31
C GLY A 817 18.10 23.07 5.94
N LEU A 818 18.41 22.96 4.64
CA LEU A 818 19.74 22.53 4.17
C LEU A 818 20.83 23.55 4.54
N ALA A 819 20.57 24.86 4.40
CA ALA A 819 21.49 25.91 4.84
C ALA A 819 21.73 25.84 6.36
N LEU A 820 20.69 25.61 7.16
CA LEU A 820 20.80 25.41 8.61
C LEU A 820 21.63 24.18 8.96
N LEU A 821 21.49 23.07 8.23
CA LEU A 821 22.35 21.89 8.40
C LEU A 821 23.81 22.21 8.05
N GLY A 822 24.06 22.99 6.99
CA GLY A 822 25.40 23.48 6.64
C GLY A 822 26.03 24.33 7.75
N LEU A 823 25.22 25.11 8.47
CA LEU A 823 25.62 25.88 9.66
C LEU A 823 25.68 25.05 10.96
N GLN A 824 25.53 23.72 10.88
CA GLN A 824 25.46 22.80 12.03
C GLN A 824 24.31 23.10 13.01
N ARG A 825 23.25 23.77 12.56
CA ARG A 825 22.05 24.13 13.33
C ARG A 825 20.92 23.13 13.10
N ALA A 826 21.17 21.85 13.39
CA ALA A 826 20.26 20.75 13.06
C ALA A 826 18.91 20.83 13.80
N HIS A 827 18.87 21.32 15.05
CA HIS A 827 17.61 21.58 15.76
C HIS A 827 16.72 22.60 15.05
N ASP A 828 17.31 23.69 14.54
CA ASP A 828 16.57 24.71 13.79
C ASP A 828 16.08 24.17 12.45
N ALA A 829 16.87 23.30 11.81
CA ALA A 829 16.47 22.62 10.57
C ALA A 829 15.24 21.71 10.80
N VAL A 830 15.24 20.91 11.88
CA VAL A 830 14.08 20.08 12.25
C VAL A 830 12.83 20.93 12.51
N ALA A 831 12.96 22.03 13.26
CA ALA A 831 11.85 22.95 13.51
C ALA A 831 11.33 23.59 12.20
N ASN A 832 12.24 23.98 11.31
CA ASN A 832 11.92 24.52 9.99
C ASN A 832 11.14 23.51 9.13
N TYR A 833 11.59 22.26 9.04
CA TYR A 833 10.90 21.24 8.24
C TYR A 833 9.53 20.86 8.82
N ARG A 834 9.39 20.76 10.15
CA ARG A 834 8.10 20.52 10.81
C ARG A 834 7.09 21.62 10.46
N LYS A 835 7.49 22.89 10.60
CA LYS A 835 6.65 24.03 10.19
C LYS A 835 6.33 23.99 8.69
N GLY A 836 7.28 23.55 7.86
CA GLY A 836 7.06 23.34 6.44
C GLY A 836 6.00 22.27 6.14
N LEU A 837 6.00 21.19 6.90
CA LEU A 837 5.03 20.10 6.77
C LEU A 837 3.63 20.51 7.28
N ASP A 838 3.53 21.47 8.20
CA ASP A 838 2.22 22.05 8.56
C ASP A 838 1.58 22.78 7.36
N LEU A 839 2.40 23.38 6.50
CA LEU A 839 1.97 24.07 5.28
C LEU A 839 1.83 23.11 4.08
N HIS A 840 2.65 22.06 4.03
CA HIS A 840 2.70 21.07 2.94
C HIS A 840 2.72 19.63 3.48
N PRO A 841 1.60 19.10 4.01
CA PRO A 841 1.57 17.84 4.76
C PRO A 841 2.01 16.60 3.96
N GLY A 842 1.89 16.64 2.63
CA GLY A 842 2.26 15.56 1.72
C GLY A 842 3.67 15.66 1.10
N SER A 843 4.48 16.66 1.48
CA SER A 843 5.79 16.85 0.84
C SER A 843 6.81 15.77 1.25
N THR A 844 7.08 14.85 0.32
CA THR A 844 8.09 13.79 0.50
C THR A 844 9.50 14.35 0.63
N THR A 845 9.81 15.45 -0.08
CA THR A 845 11.09 16.16 0.03
C THR A 845 11.32 16.70 1.44
N LEU A 846 10.31 17.37 2.03
CA LEU A 846 10.41 17.89 3.40
C LEU A 846 10.50 16.76 4.43
N LEU A 847 9.76 15.67 4.27
CA LEU A 847 9.87 14.49 5.14
C LEU A 847 11.25 13.84 5.06
N SER A 848 11.82 13.72 3.86
CA SER A 848 13.13 13.12 3.66
C SER A 848 14.21 13.96 4.35
N ASN A 849 14.18 15.27 4.12
CA ASN A 849 15.12 16.20 4.75
C ASN A 849 14.93 16.30 6.28
N LEU A 850 13.70 16.19 6.77
CA LEU A 850 13.41 16.09 8.21
C LEU A 850 14.04 14.83 8.82
N GLY A 851 13.85 13.67 8.18
CA GLY A 851 14.45 12.41 8.62
C GLY A 851 15.99 12.50 8.68
N ILE A 852 16.62 13.09 7.67
CA ILE A 852 18.08 13.30 7.66
C ILE A 852 18.52 14.25 8.79
N ALA A 853 17.80 15.35 9.02
CA ALA A 853 18.10 16.27 10.13
C ALA A 853 17.92 15.61 11.50
N GLN A 854 16.92 14.75 11.66
CA GLN A 854 16.69 13.95 12.87
C GLN A 854 17.82 12.93 13.08
N MET A 855 18.29 12.26 12.04
CA MET A 855 19.48 11.40 12.11
C MET A 855 20.73 12.17 12.56
N ALA A 856 20.92 13.41 12.08
CA ALA A 856 22.04 14.26 12.51
C ALA A 856 21.95 14.65 14.00
N LEU A 857 20.74 14.62 14.58
CA LEU A 857 20.49 14.82 16.00
C LEU A 857 20.51 13.50 16.82
N ASN A 858 20.86 12.38 16.19
CA ASN A 858 20.77 11.03 16.79
C ASN A 858 19.32 10.64 17.19
N HIS A 859 18.29 11.32 16.65
CA HIS A 859 16.87 11.07 16.90
C HIS A 859 16.31 10.04 15.89
N HIS A 860 16.79 8.81 15.98
CA HIS A 860 16.50 7.77 14.99
C HIS A 860 15.04 7.29 15.00
N ILE A 861 14.35 7.31 16.14
CA ILE A 861 12.95 6.88 16.24
C ILE A 861 12.05 7.80 15.42
N GLU A 862 12.24 9.11 15.55
CA GLU A 862 11.50 10.10 14.78
C GLU A 862 11.88 10.09 13.30
N ALA A 863 13.16 9.82 12.98
CA ALA A 863 13.60 9.64 11.59
C ALA A 863 12.90 8.44 10.92
N ILE A 864 12.76 7.33 11.65
CA ILE A 864 12.04 6.14 11.18
C ILE A 864 10.58 6.48 10.83
N ASP A 865 9.89 7.26 11.66
CA ASP A 865 8.53 7.73 11.38
C ASP A 865 8.48 8.56 10.08
N SER A 866 9.38 9.53 9.95
CA SER A 866 9.49 10.37 8.75
C SER A 866 9.67 9.53 7.48
N PHE A 867 10.56 8.53 7.49
CA PHE A 867 10.77 7.67 6.33
C PHE A 867 9.60 6.71 6.07
N ARG A 868 8.98 6.13 7.10
CA ARG A 868 7.79 5.27 6.94
C ARG A 868 6.61 6.02 6.32
N ARG A 869 6.44 7.30 6.65
CA ARG A 869 5.43 8.16 6.02
C ARG A 869 5.67 8.36 4.52
N ILE A 870 6.94 8.48 4.10
CA ILE A 870 7.29 8.52 2.67
C ILE A 870 6.95 7.18 2.01
N LEU A 871 7.33 6.06 2.64
CA LEU A 871 7.11 4.71 2.11
C LEU A 871 5.63 4.28 2.08
N ALA A 872 4.77 4.93 2.86
CA ALA A 872 3.31 4.75 2.76
C ALA A 872 2.74 5.37 1.46
N ILE A 873 3.43 6.36 0.88
CA ILE A 873 3.05 7.02 -0.37
C ILE A 873 3.75 6.34 -1.55
N ASP A 874 5.05 6.15 -1.44
CA ASP A 874 5.90 5.50 -2.44
C ASP A 874 6.73 4.40 -1.78
N PRO A 875 6.24 3.15 -1.78
CA PRO A 875 6.97 2.01 -1.23
C PRO A 875 8.34 1.77 -1.90
N GLU A 876 8.53 2.25 -3.12
CA GLU A 876 9.77 2.09 -3.88
C GLU A 876 10.75 3.26 -3.76
N HIS A 877 10.46 4.25 -2.90
CA HIS A 877 11.32 5.41 -2.71
C HIS A 877 12.70 4.98 -2.18
N LEU A 878 13.72 5.14 -3.04
CA LEU A 878 15.06 4.60 -2.80
C LEU A 878 15.75 5.18 -1.55
N ASP A 879 15.81 6.51 -1.46
CA ASP A 879 16.53 7.17 -0.36
C ASP A 879 15.86 6.96 1.01
N ALA A 880 14.53 6.93 1.05
CA ALA A 880 13.77 6.65 2.27
C ALA A 880 14.03 5.22 2.76
N ASN A 881 14.01 4.22 1.87
CA ASN A 881 14.35 2.84 2.23
C ASN A 881 15.79 2.72 2.75
N TRP A 882 16.74 3.38 2.08
CA TRP A 882 18.14 3.40 2.51
C TRP A 882 18.31 4.04 3.89
N ASN A 883 17.80 5.26 4.10
CA ASN A 883 17.96 5.97 5.38
C ASN A 883 17.17 5.30 6.53
N LEU A 884 16.02 4.68 6.23
CA LEU A 884 15.28 3.84 7.16
C LEU A 884 16.14 2.67 7.63
N SER A 885 16.84 2.00 6.73
CA SER A 885 17.72 0.88 7.09
C SER A 885 18.80 1.31 8.10
N LEU A 886 19.45 2.46 7.87
CA LEU A 886 20.48 2.99 8.75
C LEU A 886 19.93 3.34 10.14
N SER A 887 18.72 3.92 10.19
CA SER A 887 18.10 4.28 11.47
C SER A 887 17.62 3.07 12.27
N LEU A 888 17.06 2.06 11.60
CA LEU A 888 16.67 0.79 12.23
C LEU A 888 17.89 0.06 12.81
N LEU A 889 18.98 -0.01 12.03
CA LEU A 889 20.24 -0.58 12.49
C LEU A 889 20.84 0.20 13.67
N ALA A 890 20.76 1.53 13.67
CA ALA A 890 21.30 2.37 14.74
C ALA A 890 20.60 2.17 16.09
N ILE A 891 19.30 1.88 16.08
CA ILE A 891 18.54 1.57 17.31
C ILE A 891 18.58 0.08 17.70
N GLY A 892 19.24 -0.77 16.90
CA GLY A 892 19.36 -2.20 17.17
C GLY A 892 18.22 -3.08 16.64
N ASP A 893 17.29 -2.55 15.84
CA ASP A 893 16.30 -3.35 15.11
C ASP A 893 16.94 -4.00 13.87
N TYR A 894 17.80 -4.99 14.13
CA TYR A 894 18.55 -5.70 13.11
C TYR A 894 17.67 -6.50 12.14
N PRO A 895 16.63 -7.24 12.57
CA PRO A 895 15.80 -7.98 11.64
C PRO A 895 15.17 -7.11 10.54
N ASN A 896 14.65 -5.93 10.89
CA ASN A 896 14.07 -5.02 9.90
C ASN A 896 15.13 -4.17 9.21
N GLY A 897 16.15 -3.71 9.95
CA GLY A 897 17.25 -2.93 9.41
C GLY A 897 17.99 -3.66 8.29
N TRP A 898 18.32 -4.93 8.48
CA TRP A 898 19.01 -5.73 7.47
C TRP A 898 18.17 -6.01 6.22
N ARG A 899 16.86 -6.23 6.38
CA ARG A 899 15.95 -6.37 5.23
C ARG A 899 15.94 -5.10 4.39
N GLN A 900 15.84 -3.93 5.04
CA GLN A 900 15.88 -2.67 4.30
C GLN A 900 17.27 -2.33 3.77
N TYR A 901 18.34 -2.82 4.39
CA TYR A 901 19.70 -2.60 3.93
C TYR A 901 19.98 -3.24 2.55
N GLU A 902 19.20 -4.23 2.12
CA GLU A 902 19.28 -4.79 0.76
C GLU A 902 18.89 -3.79 -0.34
N TRP A 903 18.17 -2.71 -0.01
CA TRP A 903 17.88 -1.62 -0.96
C TRP A 903 19.13 -0.91 -1.48
N ARG A 904 20.29 -1.09 -0.83
CA ARG A 904 21.57 -0.62 -1.35
C ARG A 904 21.82 -1.07 -2.78
N TRP A 905 21.33 -2.24 -3.19
CA TRP A 905 21.52 -2.76 -4.55
C TRP A 905 20.77 -2.00 -5.64
N LYS A 906 19.79 -1.17 -5.27
CA LYS A 906 19.07 -0.28 -6.19
C LYS A 906 19.75 1.09 -6.33
N ARG A 907 20.80 1.37 -5.54
CA ARG A 907 21.54 2.64 -5.58
C ARG A 907 22.57 2.66 -6.70
N VAL A 908 22.67 3.80 -7.39
CA VAL A 908 23.60 4.01 -8.50
C VAL A 908 25.06 3.85 -8.04
N GLU A 909 25.38 4.31 -6.83
CA GLU A 909 26.73 4.23 -6.26
C GLU A 909 27.18 2.78 -5.98
N MET A 910 26.22 1.86 -5.84
CA MET A 910 26.48 0.44 -5.59
C MET A 910 26.60 -0.38 -6.88
N ALA A 911 26.20 0.15 -8.04
CA ALA A 911 26.27 -0.56 -9.31
C ALA A 911 27.69 -1.11 -9.64
N PRO A 912 28.79 -0.36 -9.43
CA PRO A 912 30.15 -0.88 -9.69
C PRO A 912 30.56 -2.05 -8.77
N HIS A 913 29.91 -2.20 -7.62
CA HIS A 913 30.25 -3.20 -6.61
C HIS A 913 29.37 -4.45 -6.72
N LYS A 914 28.31 -4.41 -7.54
CA LYS A 914 27.40 -5.53 -7.76
C LYS A 914 28.04 -6.56 -8.70
N ARG A 915 28.35 -7.74 -8.15
CA ARG A 915 28.90 -8.86 -8.92
C ARG A 915 27.78 -9.80 -9.37
N SER A 916 27.83 -10.22 -10.62
CA SER A 916 26.89 -11.20 -11.18
C SER A 916 27.59 -12.53 -11.37
N PHE A 917 26.97 -13.60 -10.89
CA PHE A 917 27.43 -14.96 -11.06
C PHE A 917 26.32 -15.83 -11.66
N HIS A 918 26.69 -16.89 -12.38
CA HIS A 918 25.74 -17.84 -12.96
C HIS A 918 25.19 -18.84 -11.93
N VAL A 919 25.74 -18.82 -10.72
CA VAL A 919 25.32 -19.67 -9.60
C VAL A 919 24.45 -18.87 -8.64
N PRO A 920 23.51 -19.51 -7.93
CA PRO A 920 22.55 -18.81 -7.09
C PRO A 920 23.19 -18.13 -5.87
N GLN A 921 22.59 -17.02 -5.45
CA GLN A 921 22.90 -16.40 -4.16
C GLN A 921 22.38 -17.30 -3.02
N TRP A 922 23.18 -17.50 -1.99
CA TRP A 922 22.77 -18.20 -0.78
C TRP A 922 21.82 -17.33 0.03
N THR A 923 20.63 -17.86 0.32
CA THR A 923 19.56 -17.14 1.03
C THR A 923 19.35 -17.65 2.45
N GLY A 924 20.17 -18.61 2.92
CA GLY A 924 20.06 -19.21 4.25
C GLY A 924 19.09 -20.40 4.30
N ALA A 925 18.23 -20.55 3.29
CA ALA A 925 17.31 -21.68 3.18
C ALA A 925 18.00 -22.97 2.70
N GLN A 926 19.09 -22.85 1.93
CA GLN A 926 19.82 -23.99 1.37
C GLN A 926 20.84 -24.53 2.38
N ALA A 927 20.90 -25.86 2.50
CA ALA A 927 21.90 -26.54 3.33
C ALA A 927 23.32 -26.36 2.77
N LEU A 928 24.25 -25.95 3.63
CA LEU A 928 25.65 -25.68 3.25
C LEU A 928 26.59 -26.88 3.44
N ALA A 929 26.17 -27.95 4.11
CA ALA A 929 27.04 -29.08 4.43
C ALA A 929 27.64 -29.71 3.15
N GLY A 930 28.96 -29.70 3.04
CA GLY A 930 29.71 -30.21 1.89
C GLY A 930 29.70 -29.33 0.65
N ARG A 931 28.97 -28.20 0.67
CA ARG A 931 28.84 -27.25 -0.44
C ARG A 931 29.85 -26.11 -0.31
N SER A 932 30.21 -25.55 -1.45
CA SER A 932 31.14 -24.42 -1.54
C SER A 932 30.41 -23.08 -1.61
N LEU A 933 30.82 -22.13 -0.78
CA LEU A 933 30.22 -20.81 -0.65
C LEU A 933 31.26 -19.72 -0.91
N LEU A 934 31.07 -18.94 -1.96
CA LEU A 934 31.81 -17.70 -2.21
C LEU A 934 31.24 -16.58 -1.33
N ILE A 935 32.07 -15.99 -0.48
CA ILE A 935 31.76 -14.75 0.22
C ILE A 935 32.61 -13.64 -0.39
N HIS A 936 31.97 -12.58 -0.89
CA HIS A 936 32.67 -11.51 -1.59
C HIS A 936 32.41 -10.13 -0.97
N PHE A 937 33.48 -9.34 -0.83
CA PHE A 937 33.41 -7.97 -0.32
C PHE A 937 32.70 -7.02 -1.28
N GLU A 938 32.16 -5.93 -0.73
CA GLU A 938 31.40 -4.91 -1.47
C GLU A 938 31.90 -3.49 -1.19
N GLN A 939 32.48 -3.23 -0.02
CA GLN A 939 32.74 -1.89 0.52
C GLN A 939 34.08 -1.84 1.29
N ALA A 940 34.22 -0.92 2.24
CA ALA A 940 35.47 -0.53 2.88
C ALA A 940 36.11 -1.65 3.71
N PHE A 941 37.40 -1.47 4.06
CA PHE A 941 38.16 -2.43 4.86
C PHE A 941 37.52 -2.73 6.23
N GLY A 942 36.91 -1.74 6.88
CA GLY A 942 36.24 -1.91 8.18
C GLY A 942 35.09 -2.91 8.12
N ASP A 943 34.24 -2.81 7.10
CA ASP A 943 33.13 -3.73 6.86
C ASP A 943 33.63 -5.14 6.65
N THR A 944 34.68 -5.27 5.83
CA THR A 944 35.29 -6.57 5.56
C THR A 944 35.80 -7.22 6.85
N VAL A 945 36.57 -6.47 7.65
CA VAL A 945 37.09 -6.93 8.94
C VAL A 945 35.97 -7.31 9.92
N GLN A 946 34.89 -6.54 9.97
CA GLN A 946 33.77 -6.81 10.86
C GLN A 946 33.03 -8.09 10.49
N PHE A 947 32.67 -8.26 9.23
CA PHE A 947 31.79 -9.35 8.79
C PHE A 947 32.51 -10.66 8.48
N LEU A 948 33.85 -10.69 8.42
CA LEU A 948 34.61 -11.95 8.41
C LEU A 948 34.35 -12.84 9.65
N ARG A 949 33.70 -12.32 10.70
CA ARG A 949 33.29 -13.10 11.88
C ARG A 949 32.36 -14.27 11.56
N TYR A 950 31.61 -14.20 10.46
CA TYR A 950 30.68 -15.26 10.06
C TYR A 950 31.38 -16.46 9.43
N VAL A 951 32.65 -16.33 9.03
CA VAL A 951 33.40 -17.39 8.34
C VAL A 951 33.48 -18.67 9.18
N ARG A 952 33.89 -18.58 10.46
CA ARG A 952 34.01 -19.77 11.32
C ARG A 952 32.66 -20.46 11.58
N PRO A 953 31.57 -19.76 11.96
CA PRO A 953 30.25 -20.37 12.06
C PRO A 953 29.81 -21.09 10.79
N LEU A 954 30.05 -20.51 9.61
CA LEU A 954 29.69 -21.12 8.33
C LEU A 954 30.56 -22.34 7.99
N SER A 955 31.86 -22.28 8.24
CA SER A 955 32.76 -23.44 8.15
C SER A 955 32.34 -24.56 9.10
N ALA A 956 31.95 -24.23 10.34
CA ALA A 956 31.45 -25.19 11.32
C ALA A 956 30.12 -25.82 10.92
N ALA A 957 29.30 -25.11 10.13
CA ALA A 957 28.10 -25.65 9.49
C ALA A 957 28.39 -26.57 8.29
N GLY A 958 29.67 -26.84 8.00
CA GLY A 958 30.11 -27.76 6.95
C GLY A 958 30.30 -27.12 5.57
N ALA A 959 30.26 -25.79 5.47
CA ALA A 959 30.51 -25.08 4.22
C ALA A 959 32.01 -25.06 3.87
N ARG A 960 32.35 -25.25 2.59
CA ARG A 960 33.69 -24.98 2.06
C ARG A 960 33.77 -23.52 1.63
N ILE A 961 34.43 -22.69 2.44
CA ILE A 961 34.45 -21.24 2.24
C ILE A 961 35.50 -20.81 1.20
N ILE A 962 35.06 -19.95 0.28
CA ILE A 962 35.90 -19.20 -0.65
C ILE A 962 35.71 -17.72 -0.34
N LEU A 963 36.79 -16.99 -0.07
CA LEU A 963 36.78 -15.58 0.29
C LEU A 963 37.38 -14.75 -0.84
N ALA A 964 36.58 -13.85 -1.40
CA ALA A 964 37.11 -12.74 -2.21
C ALA A 964 37.23 -11.51 -1.30
N VAL A 965 38.45 -11.01 -1.13
CA VAL A 965 38.78 -9.88 -0.24
C VAL A 965 39.71 -8.87 -0.93
N PRO A 966 39.80 -7.61 -0.45
CA PRO A 966 40.79 -6.66 -0.92
C PRO A 966 42.23 -7.16 -0.72
N GLU A 967 43.14 -6.84 -1.66
CA GLU A 967 44.55 -7.27 -1.61
C GLU A 967 45.24 -6.89 -0.29
N ALA A 968 44.97 -5.70 0.24
CA ALA A 968 45.55 -5.22 1.50
C ALA A 968 45.17 -6.07 2.73
N LEU A 969 44.13 -6.92 2.64
CA LEU A 969 43.70 -7.83 3.70
C LEU A 969 44.18 -9.28 3.50
N ARG A 970 44.75 -9.60 2.34
CA ARG A 970 45.08 -10.97 1.91
C ARG A 970 45.82 -11.79 2.96
N ARG A 971 47.00 -11.31 3.36
CA ARG A 971 47.88 -11.99 4.33
C ARG A 971 47.20 -12.17 5.69
N LEU A 972 46.46 -11.17 6.15
CA LEU A 972 45.71 -11.23 7.40
C LEU A 972 44.60 -12.30 7.37
N VAL A 973 43.83 -12.34 6.28
CA VAL A 973 42.72 -13.28 6.11
C VAL A 973 43.24 -14.71 5.97
N GLN A 974 44.30 -14.93 5.19
CA GLN A 974 44.97 -16.24 5.06
C GLN A 974 45.50 -16.77 6.40
N ALA A 975 46.12 -15.90 7.21
CA ALA A 975 46.59 -16.28 8.54
C ALA A 975 45.45 -16.58 9.53
N SER A 976 44.27 -15.99 9.31
CA SER A 976 43.11 -16.12 10.20
C SER A 976 42.24 -17.34 9.87
N PHE A 977 42.14 -17.69 8.59
CA PHE A 977 41.30 -18.77 8.05
C PHE A 977 42.10 -19.64 7.06
N PRO A 978 43.12 -20.39 7.52
CA PRO A 978 43.95 -21.23 6.65
C PRO A 978 43.16 -22.32 5.91
N GLU A 979 41.95 -22.64 6.38
CA GLU A 979 41.02 -23.58 5.77
C GLU A 979 40.24 -23.02 4.57
N ALA A 980 40.19 -21.69 4.41
CA ALA A 980 39.43 -21.03 3.36
C ALA A 980 40.31 -20.69 2.15
N GLY A 981 39.76 -20.79 0.93
CA GLY A 981 40.43 -20.29 -0.27
C GLY A 981 40.34 -18.77 -0.35
N VAL A 982 41.47 -18.06 -0.33
CA VAL A 982 41.50 -16.58 -0.32
C VAL A 982 41.98 -16.02 -1.66
N PHE A 983 41.13 -15.21 -2.29
CA PHE A 983 41.33 -14.62 -3.61
C PHE A 983 41.20 -13.09 -3.55
N CYS A 984 41.92 -12.39 -4.42
CA CYS A 984 41.97 -10.93 -4.43
C CYS A 984 41.86 -10.37 -5.86
N GLY A 985 41.28 -9.17 -5.98
CA GLY A 985 41.12 -8.49 -7.28
C GLY A 985 40.35 -9.34 -8.31
N ASP A 986 40.92 -9.42 -9.52
CA ASP A 986 40.36 -10.16 -10.66
C ASP A 986 40.91 -11.59 -10.78
N GLU A 987 41.48 -12.14 -9.70
CA GLU A 987 41.93 -13.52 -9.67
C GLU A 987 40.80 -14.49 -10.03
N VAL A 988 41.15 -15.51 -10.82
CA VAL A 988 40.20 -16.55 -11.25
C VAL A 988 39.73 -17.34 -10.03
N LEU A 989 38.44 -17.25 -9.75
CA LEU A 989 37.80 -17.98 -8.66
C LEU A 989 37.62 -19.46 -9.03
N PRO A 990 37.83 -20.40 -8.09
CA PRO A 990 37.49 -21.80 -8.31
C PRO A 990 35.97 -21.96 -8.42
N PRO A 991 35.44 -23.08 -8.96
CA PRO A 991 34.01 -23.32 -8.97
C PRO A 991 33.41 -23.30 -7.55
N PHE A 992 32.23 -22.70 -7.41
CA PHE A 992 31.47 -22.66 -6.16
C PHE A 992 29.99 -22.96 -6.37
N ASP A 993 29.31 -23.54 -5.37
CA ASP A 993 27.89 -23.90 -5.44
C ASP A 993 26.97 -22.68 -5.21
N PHE A 994 27.36 -21.79 -4.30
CA PHE A 994 26.61 -20.59 -3.94
C PHE A 994 27.51 -19.37 -3.76
N HIS A 995 26.95 -18.17 -3.85
CA HIS A 995 27.65 -16.94 -3.44
C HIS A 995 26.83 -16.11 -2.45
N CYS A 996 27.48 -15.27 -1.64
CA CYS A 996 26.82 -14.33 -0.76
C CYS A 996 27.63 -13.03 -0.65
N PRO A 997 27.03 -11.86 -0.89
CA PRO A 997 27.66 -10.59 -0.56
C PRO A 997 27.91 -10.48 0.94
N LEU A 998 29.10 -10.00 1.32
CA LEU A 998 29.54 -10.03 2.71
C LEU A 998 28.60 -9.25 3.66
N LEU A 999 28.01 -8.14 3.23
CA LEU A 999 27.11 -7.33 4.05
C LEU A 999 25.67 -7.87 4.08
N SER A 1000 25.37 -8.93 3.31
CA SER A 1000 24.09 -9.66 3.38
C SER A 1000 24.13 -10.82 4.38
N LEU A 1001 25.30 -11.23 4.87
CA LEU A 1001 25.44 -12.30 5.85
C LEU A 1001 24.62 -12.07 7.14
N PRO A 1002 24.56 -10.86 7.73
CA PRO A 1002 23.74 -10.65 8.92
C PRO A 1002 22.26 -10.94 8.69
N LEU A 1003 21.72 -10.56 7.53
CA LEU A 1003 20.34 -10.85 7.14
C LEU A 1003 20.12 -12.35 7.01
N VAL A 1004 20.98 -13.00 6.22
CA VAL A 1004 20.85 -14.41 5.85
C VAL A 1004 21.05 -15.33 7.06
N CYS A 1005 21.94 -14.96 7.98
CA CYS A 1005 22.17 -15.67 9.24
C CYS A 1005 21.17 -15.31 10.34
N GLY A 1006 20.17 -14.43 10.09
CA GLY A 1006 19.16 -14.05 11.07
C GLY A 1006 19.75 -13.35 12.30
N THR A 1007 20.71 -12.44 12.08
CA THR A 1007 21.46 -11.79 13.16
C THR A 1007 20.58 -10.79 13.90
N THR A 1008 20.54 -10.95 15.22
CA THR A 1008 19.95 -10.06 16.21
C THR A 1008 21.06 -9.58 17.15
N LEU A 1009 20.78 -8.65 18.07
CA LEU A 1009 21.77 -8.21 19.06
C LEU A 1009 22.31 -9.37 19.90
N ASP A 1010 21.47 -10.35 20.23
CA ASP A 1010 21.85 -11.50 21.06
C ASP A 1010 22.56 -12.61 20.28
N THR A 1011 22.42 -12.63 18.95
CA THR A 1011 22.96 -13.69 18.09
C THR A 1011 24.19 -13.24 17.29
N ILE A 1012 24.73 -12.04 17.55
CA ILE A 1012 25.99 -11.61 16.96
C ILE A 1012 27.08 -12.65 17.31
N PRO A 1013 27.85 -13.16 16.33
CA PRO A 1013 28.97 -14.06 16.58
C PRO A 1013 30.15 -13.34 17.26
N ALA A 1014 29.98 -12.94 18.52
CA ALA A 1014 30.91 -12.13 19.29
C ALA A 1014 31.59 -12.88 20.45
N ALA A 1015 31.21 -14.15 20.71
CA ALA A 1015 31.60 -14.88 21.91
C ALA A 1015 33.02 -15.47 21.93
N ASP A 1016 33.72 -15.52 20.79
CA ASP A 1016 35.08 -16.12 20.69
C ASP A 1016 36.11 -15.24 19.93
N PRO A 1017 36.37 -13.99 20.37
CA PRO A 1017 37.51 -13.23 19.90
C PRO A 1017 38.81 -13.81 20.49
N PRO A 1018 39.90 -13.91 19.72
CA PRO A 1018 40.07 -13.35 18.38
C PRO A 1018 39.57 -14.26 17.24
N TYR A 1019 38.79 -13.68 16.33
CA TYR A 1019 38.43 -14.32 15.07
C TYR A 1019 39.41 -13.99 13.92
N LEU A 1020 40.23 -12.95 14.07
CA LEU A 1020 41.37 -12.65 13.19
C LEU A 1020 42.70 -12.85 13.92
N ARG A 1021 43.76 -13.20 13.19
CA ARG A 1021 45.11 -13.42 13.73
C ARG A 1021 46.17 -12.84 12.81
N PRO A 1022 47.22 -12.18 13.34
CA PRO A 1022 48.29 -11.65 12.49
C PRO A 1022 49.12 -12.79 11.90
N PRO A 1023 49.71 -12.60 10.70
CA PRO A 1023 50.72 -13.52 10.17
C PRO A 1023 51.90 -13.67 11.14
N SER A 1024 52.33 -14.90 11.38
CA SER A 1024 53.41 -15.24 12.34
C SER A 1024 54.73 -14.50 12.04
N GLU A 1025 55.05 -14.35 10.76
CA GLU A 1025 56.23 -13.64 10.26
C GLU A 1025 56.18 -12.13 10.55
N SER A 1026 55.04 -11.47 10.29
CA SER A 1026 54.84 -10.06 10.64
C SER A 1026 54.93 -9.86 12.14
N LEU A 1027 54.32 -10.76 12.93
CA LEU A 1027 54.36 -10.69 14.38
C LEU A 1027 55.81 -10.78 14.91
N ALA A 1028 56.62 -11.69 14.36
CA ALA A 1028 58.04 -11.80 14.71
C ALA A 1028 58.83 -10.54 14.33
N ALA A 1029 58.63 -10.02 13.12
CA ALA A 1029 59.30 -8.81 12.63
C ALA A 1029 58.95 -7.58 13.50
N TRP A 1030 57.67 -7.37 13.80
CA TRP A 1030 57.22 -6.26 14.63
C TRP A 1030 57.63 -6.41 16.10
N LYS A 1031 57.72 -7.64 16.62
CA LYS A 1031 58.26 -7.90 17.96
C LYS A 1031 59.73 -7.51 18.05
N ALA A 1032 60.52 -7.76 17.00
CA ALA A 1032 61.90 -7.30 16.93
C ALA A 1032 61.99 -5.76 16.86
N ARG A 1033 61.18 -5.12 16.01
CA ARG A 1033 61.16 -3.64 15.84
C ARG A 1033 60.74 -2.88 17.10
N LEU A 1034 59.68 -3.35 17.78
CA LEU A 1034 59.18 -2.70 19.00
C LEU A 1034 60.04 -3.02 20.24
N GLY A 1035 60.90 -4.03 20.16
CA GLY A 1035 61.82 -4.43 21.22
C GLY A 1035 61.13 -5.01 22.47
N ARG A 1036 61.94 -5.36 23.48
CA ARG A 1036 61.47 -5.98 24.74
C ARG A 1036 60.44 -5.09 25.45
N ARG A 1037 59.39 -5.72 25.96
CA ARG A 1037 58.32 -5.08 26.73
C ARG A 1037 58.92 -4.47 28.02
N ARG A 1038 58.72 -3.17 28.23
CA ARG A 1038 59.15 -2.42 29.43
C ARG A 1038 57.98 -2.33 30.42
N ARG A 1039 58.18 -1.69 31.58
CA ARG A 1039 57.10 -1.43 32.56
C ARG A 1039 56.01 -0.48 32.02
N ALA A 1040 56.30 0.31 30.99
CA ALA A 1040 55.35 1.25 30.40
C ALA A 1040 54.28 0.55 29.53
N ILE A 1041 53.06 1.08 29.54
CA ILE A 1041 51.90 0.62 28.75
C ILE A 1041 52.02 1.11 27.31
N ARG A 1042 51.98 0.22 26.32
CA ARG A 1042 52.05 0.59 24.90
C ARG A 1042 50.67 0.85 24.32
N ILE A 1043 50.46 2.05 23.78
CA ILE A 1043 49.16 2.52 23.30
C ILE A 1043 49.25 2.87 21.82
N GLY A 1044 48.38 2.29 21.00
CA GLY A 1044 48.21 2.65 19.60
C GLY A 1044 47.23 3.82 19.43
N LEU A 1045 47.54 4.78 18.55
CA LEU A 1045 46.68 5.94 18.26
C LEU A 1045 46.30 6.00 16.77
N VAL A 1046 45.01 6.22 16.51
CA VAL A 1046 44.44 6.54 15.18
C VAL A 1046 43.39 7.64 15.36
N TRP A 1047 43.54 8.76 14.66
CA TRP A 1047 42.71 9.95 14.93
C TRP A 1047 41.97 10.47 13.70
N SER A 1048 42.21 9.88 12.52
CA SER A 1048 41.52 10.27 11.30
C SER A 1048 41.08 9.10 10.43
N GLY A 1049 39.82 9.16 9.96
CA GLY A 1049 39.35 8.47 8.75
C GLY A 1049 39.82 9.17 7.46
N ASN A 1050 39.49 8.76 6.23
CA ASN A 1050 38.15 8.81 5.67
C ASN A 1050 37.52 10.24 5.73
N PRO A 1051 37.82 11.22 4.87
CA PRO A 1051 37.29 12.58 5.02
C PRO A 1051 35.75 12.73 4.98
N ARG A 1052 34.99 11.68 4.61
CA ARG A 1052 33.52 11.71 4.59
C ARG A 1052 32.93 10.64 5.52
N PRO A 1053 31.98 10.97 6.42
CA PRO A 1053 31.50 12.32 6.77
C PRO A 1053 32.57 13.14 7.56
N PRO A 1054 32.52 14.49 7.50
CA PRO A 1054 33.57 15.38 7.98
C PRO A 1054 33.83 15.31 9.50
N ASN A 1055 32.85 14.89 10.30
CA ASN A 1055 32.90 15.00 11.77
C ASN A 1055 33.49 13.77 12.49
N ARG A 1056 34.05 12.80 11.75
CA ARG A 1056 34.55 11.54 12.33
C ARG A 1056 36.02 11.56 12.75
N SER A 1057 36.77 12.61 12.40
CA SER A 1057 38.20 12.74 12.70
C SER A 1057 38.42 13.82 13.77
N ILE A 1058 39.44 13.65 14.61
CA ILE A 1058 39.89 14.66 15.59
C ILE A 1058 41.27 15.18 15.18
N THR A 1059 41.66 16.39 15.62
CA THR A 1059 43.00 16.93 15.35
C THR A 1059 44.04 16.38 16.30
N VAL A 1060 45.32 16.40 15.91
CA VAL A 1060 46.42 15.98 16.77
C VAL A 1060 46.52 16.82 18.04
N GLU A 1061 46.24 18.11 17.95
CA GLU A 1061 46.21 19.03 19.08
C GLU A 1061 45.25 18.59 20.20
N LEU A 1062 44.03 18.14 19.86
CA LEU A 1062 43.04 17.68 20.83
C LEU A 1062 43.49 16.45 21.62
N MET A 1063 44.43 15.65 21.09
CA MET A 1063 44.97 14.48 21.77
C MET A 1063 46.07 14.81 22.79
N ARG A 1064 46.60 16.04 22.82
CA ARG A 1064 47.72 16.42 23.69
C ARG A 1064 47.54 16.00 25.16
N PRO A 1065 46.37 16.16 25.81
CA PRO A 1065 46.17 15.73 27.19
C PRO A 1065 46.36 14.22 27.42
N LEU A 1066 46.17 13.38 26.39
CA LEU A 1066 46.42 11.94 26.47
C LEU A 1066 47.91 11.64 26.57
N LEU A 1067 48.73 12.42 25.87
CA LEU A 1067 50.16 12.14 25.66
C LEU A 1067 51.03 12.40 26.91
N ASP A 1068 50.47 13.07 27.92
CA ASP A 1068 51.17 13.45 29.15
C ASP A 1068 50.96 12.48 30.32
N ILE A 1069 50.18 11.40 30.10
CA ILE A 1069 49.91 10.40 31.15
C ILE A 1069 51.21 9.63 31.49
N PRO A 1070 51.63 9.58 32.77
CA PRO A 1070 52.86 8.88 33.14
C PRO A 1070 52.77 7.37 32.92
N GLY A 1071 53.90 6.75 32.53
CA GLY A 1071 54.00 5.30 32.39
C GLY A 1071 53.44 4.74 31.08
N THR A 1072 53.23 5.57 30.05
CA THR A 1072 52.75 5.16 28.73
C THR A 1072 53.78 5.40 27.62
N GLU A 1073 53.76 4.56 26.59
CA GLU A 1073 54.47 4.74 25.32
C GLU A 1073 53.43 4.80 24.19
N PHE A 1074 53.38 5.90 23.43
CA PHE A 1074 52.41 6.09 22.35
C PHE A 1074 52.99 5.74 20.99
N TYR A 1075 52.21 5.03 20.18
CA TYR A 1075 52.54 4.60 18.83
C TYR A 1075 51.45 5.05 17.86
N GLY A 1076 51.80 5.89 16.91
CA GLY A 1076 50.88 6.31 15.85
C GLY A 1076 50.72 5.21 14.81
N LEU A 1077 49.51 4.64 14.73
CA LEU A 1077 49.14 3.61 13.77
C LEU A 1077 48.54 4.19 12.48
N GLN A 1078 48.27 5.50 12.45
CA GLN A 1078 47.77 6.22 11.29
C GLN A 1078 48.75 6.06 10.11
N LYS A 1079 48.28 5.45 9.00
CA LYS A 1079 49.09 5.28 7.78
C LYS A 1079 49.20 6.58 7.00
N ASP A 1080 48.05 7.16 6.65
CA ASP A 1080 47.97 8.45 5.95
C ASP A 1080 47.71 9.58 6.94
N VAL A 1081 48.69 10.47 7.08
CA VAL A 1081 48.64 11.63 7.98
C VAL A 1081 48.25 12.87 7.17
N ARG A 1082 47.22 13.61 7.63
CA ARG A 1082 46.79 14.86 6.98
C ARG A 1082 47.91 15.90 7.05
N GLU A 1083 48.03 16.74 6.02
CA GLU A 1083 49.10 17.75 5.95
C GLU A 1083 49.14 18.68 7.17
N GLY A 1084 47.97 19.08 7.68
CA GLY A 1084 47.85 19.89 8.90
C GLY A 1084 48.27 19.16 10.18
N ASP A 1085 48.07 17.84 10.25
CA ASP A 1085 48.47 17.03 11.40
C ASP A 1085 49.98 16.75 11.42
N ALA A 1086 50.61 16.62 10.24
CA ALA A 1086 52.03 16.33 10.12
C ALA A 1086 52.90 17.39 10.82
N ARG A 1087 52.61 18.68 10.59
CA ARG A 1087 53.29 19.80 11.25
C ARG A 1087 53.11 19.78 12.76
N GLN A 1088 51.94 19.38 13.24
CA GLN A 1088 51.66 19.30 14.68
C GLN A 1088 52.40 18.14 15.35
N LEU A 1089 52.54 16.99 14.67
CA LEU A 1089 53.26 15.82 15.19
C LEU A 1089 54.75 16.08 15.36
N GLU A 1090 55.37 16.92 14.54
CA GLU A 1090 56.77 17.35 14.72
C GLU A 1090 56.99 18.02 16.08
N SER A 1091 55.97 18.71 16.61
CA SER A 1091 56.00 19.34 17.93
C SER A 1091 55.70 18.38 19.10
N LEU A 1092 55.43 17.10 18.83
CA LEU A 1092 55.01 16.08 19.81
C LEU A 1092 55.89 14.82 19.72
N PRO A 1093 57.18 14.87 20.14
CA PRO A 1093 58.13 13.75 20.01
C PRO A 1093 57.78 12.50 20.84
N LYS A 1094 56.72 12.56 21.66
CA LYS A 1094 56.24 11.46 22.50
C LYS A 1094 55.49 10.37 21.72
N VAL A 1095 55.04 10.65 20.49
CA VAL A 1095 54.33 9.68 19.64
C VAL A 1095 55.28 9.08 18.61
N LYS A 1096 55.50 7.77 18.68
CA LYS A 1096 56.31 7.06 17.68
C LYS A 1096 55.45 6.68 16.47
N MET A 1097 55.62 7.38 15.37
CA MET A 1097 54.90 7.09 14.13
C MET A 1097 55.43 5.80 13.48
N ILE A 1098 54.59 4.78 13.43
CA ILE A 1098 54.91 3.48 12.81
C ILE A 1098 53.97 3.11 11.66
N GLY A 1099 52.85 3.81 11.50
CA GLY A 1099 51.83 3.52 10.47
C GLY A 1099 52.34 3.53 9.03
N ALA A 1100 53.24 4.45 8.69
CA ALA A 1100 53.84 4.53 7.36
C ALA A 1100 54.71 3.30 6.99
N GLN A 1101 55.11 2.50 7.98
CA GLN A 1101 55.92 1.30 7.77
C GLN A 1101 55.07 0.03 7.55
N PHE A 1102 53.74 0.13 7.59
CA PHE A 1102 52.85 -0.99 7.36
C PHE A 1102 52.69 -1.26 5.86
N ALA A 1103 53.13 -2.44 5.41
CA ALA A 1103 52.88 -2.89 4.06
C ALA A 1103 51.37 -3.10 3.84
N ASP A 1104 50.71 -3.78 4.77
CA ASP A 1104 49.32 -4.21 4.68
C ASP A 1104 48.63 -4.31 6.07
N PHE A 1105 47.41 -4.85 6.11
CA PHE A 1105 46.70 -5.08 7.37
C PHE A 1105 47.28 -6.22 8.21
N GLY A 1106 48.11 -7.12 7.64
CA GLY A 1106 48.84 -8.14 8.39
C GLY A 1106 49.90 -7.51 9.30
N ASP A 1107 50.64 -6.52 8.80
CA ASP A 1107 51.56 -5.72 9.60
C ASP A 1107 50.84 -4.86 10.65
N THR A 1108 49.72 -4.26 10.25
CA THR A 1108 48.87 -3.48 11.17
C THR A 1108 48.38 -4.36 12.33
N ALA A 1109 47.89 -5.57 12.04
CA ALA A 1109 47.44 -6.54 13.04
C ALA A 1109 48.57 -7.03 13.95
N ALA A 1110 49.76 -7.27 13.38
CA ALA A 1110 50.95 -7.67 14.12
C ALA A 1110 51.40 -6.58 15.11
N ALA A 1111 51.42 -5.32 14.67
CA ALA A 1111 51.74 -4.18 15.53
C ALA A 1111 50.71 -4.04 16.66
N ILE A 1112 49.41 -4.02 16.35
CA ILE A 1112 48.30 -3.98 17.34
C ILE A 1112 48.41 -5.12 18.35
N SER A 1113 48.81 -6.32 17.90
CA SER A 1113 48.95 -7.49 18.76
C SER A 1113 50.02 -7.34 19.84
N LEU A 1114 50.95 -6.40 19.68
CA LEU A 1114 52.04 -6.10 20.61
C LEU A 1114 51.76 -4.87 21.49
N LEU A 1115 50.60 -4.23 21.31
CA LEU A 1115 50.11 -3.13 22.13
C LEU A 1115 49.23 -3.64 23.28
N ASP A 1116 49.13 -2.84 24.33
CA ASP A 1116 48.25 -3.08 25.48
C ASP A 1116 46.83 -2.51 25.24
N LEU A 1117 46.72 -1.41 24.50
CA LEU A 1117 45.48 -0.70 24.19
C LEU A 1117 45.59 -0.02 22.82
N VAL A 1118 44.48 0.05 22.07
CA VAL A 1118 44.34 0.91 20.90
C VAL A 1118 43.28 1.98 21.20
N ILE A 1119 43.59 3.24 20.95
CA ILE A 1119 42.64 4.35 20.99
C ILE A 1119 42.47 4.84 19.55
N SER A 1120 41.25 4.79 19.05
CA SER A 1120 40.95 5.10 17.65
C SER A 1120 39.69 5.95 17.55
N VAL A 1121 39.57 6.78 16.51
CA VAL A 1121 38.24 7.18 16.00
C VAL A 1121 37.62 6.03 15.20
N ASP A 1122 36.38 6.17 14.72
CA ASP A 1122 35.72 5.13 13.92
C ASP A 1122 36.46 4.84 12.58
N THR A 1123 37.29 3.78 12.59
CA THR A 1123 38.16 3.39 11.46
C THR A 1123 38.29 1.87 11.37
N SER A 1124 38.81 1.38 10.23
CA SER A 1124 39.17 -0.03 10.05
C SER A 1124 40.16 -0.55 11.08
N VAL A 1125 40.98 0.31 11.70
CA VAL A 1125 41.90 -0.08 12.77
C VAL A 1125 41.15 -0.37 14.07
N ALA A 1126 40.07 0.37 14.37
CA ALA A 1126 39.21 0.09 15.52
C ALA A 1126 38.56 -1.29 15.40
N HIS A 1127 37.98 -1.57 14.22
CA HIS A 1127 37.40 -2.89 13.90
C HIS A 1127 38.44 -4.01 13.99
N LEU A 1128 39.66 -3.78 13.48
CA LEU A 1128 40.73 -4.77 13.52
C LEU A 1128 41.20 -5.06 14.96
N ALA A 1129 41.36 -4.03 15.79
CA ALA A 1129 41.74 -4.22 17.20
C ALA A 1129 40.67 -5.06 17.95
N GLY A 1130 39.39 -4.75 17.75
CA GLY A 1130 38.28 -5.55 18.30
C GLY A 1130 38.28 -7.00 17.79
N ALA A 1131 38.52 -7.21 16.48
CA ALA A 1131 38.58 -8.54 15.86
C ALA A 1131 39.77 -9.41 16.36
N LEU A 1132 40.86 -8.75 16.77
CA LEU A 1132 42.03 -9.35 17.41
C LEU A 1132 41.85 -9.59 18.91
N GLY A 1133 40.67 -9.29 19.48
CA GLY A 1133 40.41 -9.40 20.91
C GLY A 1133 41.27 -8.46 21.75
N LYS A 1134 41.70 -7.34 21.19
CA LYS A 1134 42.50 -6.33 21.89
C LYS A 1134 41.60 -5.29 22.53
N PRO A 1135 41.93 -4.80 23.74
CA PRO A 1135 41.28 -3.62 24.29
C PRO A 1135 41.35 -2.47 23.28
N VAL A 1136 40.20 -1.92 22.93
CA VAL A 1136 40.09 -0.82 21.97
C VAL A 1136 39.13 0.23 22.49
N TRP A 1137 39.56 1.49 22.50
CA TRP A 1137 38.71 2.62 22.87
C TRP A 1137 38.39 3.43 21.63
N ILE A 1138 37.12 3.69 21.41
CA ILE A 1138 36.63 4.29 20.17
C ILE A 1138 36.00 5.65 20.49
N ILE A 1139 36.58 6.70 19.92
CA ILE A 1139 36.06 8.06 20.04
C ILE A 1139 35.07 8.25 18.90
N LEU A 1140 33.80 8.47 19.25
CA LEU A 1140 32.68 8.57 18.33
C LEU A 1140 32.16 10.01 18.23
N PRO A 1141 31.75 10.45 17.03
CA PRO A 1141 31.00 11.68 16.89
C PRO A 1141 29.63 11.56 17.59
N PHE A 1142 28.95 12.69 17.77
CA PHE A 1142 27.62 12.76 18.38
C PHE A 1142 26.63 11.82 17.66
N ALA A 1143 26.43 12.02 16.36
CA ALA A 1143 25.73 11.07 15.48
C ALA A 1143 26.76 10.11 14.87
N ALA A 1144 26.90 8.92 15.47
CA ALA A 1144 27.85 7.91 15.02
C ALA A 1144 27.25 6.94 14.02
N ASP A 1145 28.11 6.15 13.39
CA ASP A 1145 27.69 5.06 12.54
C ASP A 1145 26.85 4.02 13.31
N TRP A 1146 25.86 3.44 12.62
CA TRP A 1146 24.88 2.52 13.18
C TRP A 1146 25.50 1.32 13.91
N ARG A 1147 26.73 0.92 13.56
CA ARG A 1147 27.47 -0.20 14.18
C ARG A 1147 27.70 0.00 15.68
N TRP A 1148 27.71 1.24 16.14
CA TRP A 1148 28.02 1.60 17.51
C TRP A 1148 26.78 1.86 18.37
N LEU A 1149 25.58 1.74 17.79
CA LEU A 1149 24.29 2.05 18.42
C LEU A 1149 24.24 3.47 19.04
N THR A 1150 23.10 3.84 19.62
CA THR A 1150 22.87 5.21 20.14
C THR A 1150 23.23 5.37 21.62
N ASP A 1151 22.82 4.44 22.48
CA ASP A 1151 22.72 4.68 23.93
C ASP A 1151 23.54 3.69 24.77
N ARG A 1152 24.83 3.53 24.44
CA ARG A 1152 25.73 2.63 25.16
C ARG A 1152 27.21 3.01 25.02
N ASP A 1153 28.01 2.59 25.99
CA ASP A 1153 29.46 2.81 26.06
C ASP A 1153 30.29 1.53 25.78
N ASP A 1154 29.64 0.44 25.41
CA ASP A 1154 30.21 -0.84 24.97
C ASP A 1154 29.78 -1.18 23.53
N SER A 1155 30.39 -2.21 22.92
CA SER A 1155 30.00 -2.66 21.58
C SER A 1155 29.51 -4.12 21.61
N PRO A 1156 28.28 -4.41 21.13
CA PRO A 1156 27.83 -5.79 20.98
C PRO A 1156 28.61 -6.53 19.87
N TRP A 1157 29.25 -5.79 18.97
CA TRP A 1157 30.12 -6.36 17.93
C TRP A 1157 31.53 -6.69 18.45
N TYR A 1158 32.01 -5.99 19.47
CA TYR A 1158 33.38 -6.11 19.98
C TYR A 1158 33.40 -6.04 21.51
N PRO A 1159 33.42 -7.20 22.21
CA PRO A 1159 33.38 -7.22 23.68
C PRO A 1159 34.54 -6.50 24.38
N THR A 1160 35.66 -6.26 23.67
CA THR A 1160 36.83 -5.54 24.18
C THR A 1160 36.77 -4.04 23.90
N ALA A 1161 35.71 -3.55 23.26
CA ALA A 1161 35.57 -2.14 22.90
C ALA A 1161 34.93 -1.33 24.02
N ARG A 1162 35.44 -0.12 24.22
CA ARG A 1162 34.82 0.94 25.02
C ARG A 1162 34.59 2.16 24.16
N LEU A 1163 33.40 2.73 24.20
CA LEU A 1163 32.97 3.84 23.34
C LEU A 1163 32.98 5.14 24.14
N PHE A 1164 33.48 6.22 23.53
CA PHE A 1164 33.48 7.57 24.07
C PHE A 1164 32.83 8.50 23.05
N ARG A 1165 31.62 8.98 23.36
CA ARG A 1165 30.79 9.74 22.43
C ARG A 1165 30.80 11.22 22.77
N HIS A 1166 30.90 12.07 21.74
CA HIS A 1166 30.66 13.49 21.92
C HIS A 1166 29.22 13.73 22.38
N GLN A 1167 29.05 14.59 23.39
CA GLN A 1167 27.74 14.93 23.95
C GLN A 1167 26.92 15.81 23.00
N ASP A 1168 27.60 16.58 22.16
CA ASP A 1168 27.05 17.36 21.07
C ASP A 1168 28.10 17.49 19.95
N VAL A 1169 27.78 18.19 18.87
CA VAL A 1169 28.68 18.38 17.72
C VAL A 1169 29.95 19.18 18.02
N HIS A 1170 30.02 19.90 19.14
CA HIS A 1170 31.14 20.74 19.57
C HIS A 1170 31.92 20.18 20.78
N ALA A 1171 31.41 19.14 21.46
CA ALA A 1171 31.96 18.58 22.69
C ALA A 1171 33.19 17.66 22.53
N GLN A 1172 33.99 17.84 21.49
CA GLN A 1172 35.16 16.99 21.21
C GLN A 1172 36.18 17.05 22.35
N GLN A 1173 36.47 18.25 22.86
CA GLN A 1173 37.50 18.45 23.89
C GLN A 1173 37.15 17.79 25.23
N GLU A 1174 35.89 17.85 25.67
CA GLU A 1174 35.45 17.18 26.91
C GLU A 1174 35.49 15.65 26.76
N THR A 1175 35.13 15.13 25.59
CA THR A 1175 35.24 13.69 25.30
C THR A 1175 36.69 13.22 25.44
N LEU A 1176 37.64 13.97 24.88
CA LEU A 1176 39.07 13.65 25.00
C LEU A 1176 39.57 13.74 26.45
N ARG A 1177 39.02 14.65 27.26
CA ARG A 1177 39.28 14.72 28.71
C ARG A 1177 38.82 13.46 29.44
N GLN A 1178 37.63 12.96 29.10
CA GLN A 1178 37.11 11.70 29.66
C GLN A 1178 37.98 10.50 29.27
N VAL A 1179 38.44 10.45 28.02
CA VAL A 1179 39.40 9.43 27.56
C VAL A 1179 40.70 9.51 28.36
N ALA A 1180 41.23 10.72 28.61
CA ALA A 1180 42.45 10.92 29.41
C ALA A 1180 42.30 10.41 30.85
N ILE A 1181 41.18 10.73 31.49
CA ILE A 1181 40.86 10.26 32.85
C ILE A 1181 40.76 8.73 32.88
N ALA A 1182 40.02 8.15 31.94
CA ALA A 1182 39.90 6.70 31.81
C ALA A 1182 41.28 6.05 31.62
N LEU A 1183 42.13 6.65 30.78
CA LEU A 1183 43.47 6.13 30.49
C LEU A 1183 44.38 6.16 31.73
N ALA A 1184 44.35 7.25 32.49
CA ALA A 1184 45.10 7.35 33.74
C ALA A 1184 44.69 6.27 34.76
N VAL A 1185 43.40 5.92 34.81
CA VAL A 1185 42.89 4.81 35.65
C VAL A 1185 43.38 3.46 35.11
N PHE A 1186 43.28 3.22 33.80
CA PHE A 1186 43.73 1.98 33.16
C PHE A 1186 45.21 1.71 33.41
N CYS A 1187 46.06 2.73 33.39
CA CYS A 1187 47.50 2.61 33.66
C CYS A 1187 47.85 2.30 35.13
N ARG A 1188 46.92 2.50 36.08
CA ARG A 1188 47.14 2.29 37.53
C ARG A 1188 46.67 0.92 38.04
N GLN A 1189 45.91 0.16 37.26
CA GLN A 1189 45.39 -1.14 37.70
C GLN A 1189 46.53 -2.19 37.80
N PRO A 1190 46.64 -2.96 38.90
CA PRO A 1190 47.60 -4.05 39.01
C PRO A 1190 47.24 -5.15 38.02
N LYS A 1191 48.18 -5.52 37.14
CA LYS A 1191 47.95 -6.58 36.15
C LYS A 1191 47.88 -7.95 36.84
N LYS A 1192 46.84 -8.75 36.53
CA LYS A 1192 46.82 -10.19 36.74
C LYS A 1192 47.67 -10.90 35.69
#